data_AF-A0A2P6VCH5-F1
#
_entry.id   AF-A0A2P6VCH5-F1
#
_cell.length_a   1.000
_cell.length_b   1.000
_cell.length_c   1.000
_cell.angle_alpha   90.00
_cell.angle_beta   90.00
_cell.angle_gamma   90.00
#
_symmetry.space_group_name_H-M   'P 1'
#
loop_
_entity.id
_entity.type
_entity.pdbx_description
1 polymer ?
#
loop_
_entity_poly.entity_id
_entity_poly.type
_entity_poly.pdbx_seq_one_letter_code
_entity_poly.pdbx_strand_id
1 'polypeptide(L)'
;MATSEVEKLRKELARKTKSYEGKLATLTAINSALQSENGELRRQLDAAATPSTATEAEVQELQEEFARRLGAADRSIAQLQDDKERLRAQLALASQGTGASEARLAEKEEYIAQLQAEGEKLSRRNGELEAATRRVRAQLRDAEADRDKLSARVGKLEGRLAQQTQRAEAVERQLAAAEEAADAEMQRVRGAAAVALEAARKEAAAARTQTAQQSARESAEALSAAIEREAELRAALAEASARQEAAAADWADREAELRGEASDLEQRLRQAEGAAQALQSGAGDATRPLLRQIESMAASAAQQHQAARETEQQLRLQLRVAQQQASAAAEAQRRAEERATTAQAAASAAEQAADAARSTVQQAQQAQRDEQQRCQRLQEQVGALRQQGAAAAAATAQQLREREQEVTALQEQLWDAQEELRGMAAAAAAAAQQQQQQQHGGGSSAANLDSQRFQTHLAGQAAAAAAAADTPTANGGRQQAASPDDRSDDEMDALVRSMTSSSSLGGASGAGGAALQGLPLSPRGAQLPVSTASVADARAALLEQQLRAAEQQREAANQQMLLALQKAEAAEAEAARCAALQRRLQEQEARVSLMLELLGERNERIEQLEMDVKEMKAIFHAQLSLAADQLFAARQALAAAQAGGAAAARQQQQHAVGG
;
A
#
# COMPACT_ATOMS: atom_id res chain seq x y z
N MET A 1 -173.64 157.09 -38.92
CA MET A 1 -172.24 157.23 -38.43
C MET A 1 -172.02 156.65 -37.01
N ALA A 2 -172.81 155.70 -36.49
CA ALA A 2 -172.64 155.16 -35.12
C ALA A 2 -172.33 153.65 -35.04
N THR A 3 -172.21 152.95 -36.18
CA THR A 3 -172.11 151.48 -36.21
C THR A 3 -170.68 150.94 -36.40
N SER A 4 -169.69 151.79 -36.71
CA SER A 4 -168.32 151.31 -37.03
C SER A 4 -167.40 151.11 -35.82
N GLU A 5 -167.67 151.76 -34.68
CA GLU A 5 -166.81 151.67 -33.48
C GLU A 5 -167.08 150.42 -32.64
N VAL A 6 -168.33 149.94 -32.61
CA VAL A 6 -168.73 148.74 -31.85
C VAL A 6 -168.09 147.45 -32.41
N GLU A 7 -167.89 147.37 -33.73
CA GLU A 7 -167.24 146.21 -34.35
C GLU A 7 -165.74 146.13 -34.06
N LYS A 8 -165.05 147.26 -33.89
CA LYS A 8 -163.63 147.28 -33.53
C LYS A 8 -163.41 146.75 -32.12
N LEU A 9 -164.22 147.19 -31.16
CA LEU A 9 -164.12 146.74 -29.77
C LEU A 9 -164.44 145.24 -29.61
N ARG A 10 -165.40 144.70 -30.37
CA ARG A 10 -165.67 143.25 -30.38
C ARG A 10 -164.49 142.43 -30.91
N LYS A 11 -163.82 142.90 -31.97
CA LYS A 11 -162.63 142.22 -32.51
C LYS A 11 -161.45 142.27 -31.54
N GLU A 12 -161.27 143.37 -30.79
CA GLU A 12 -160.25 143.43 -29.74
C GLU A 12 -160.56 142.52 -28.56
N LEU A 13 -161.82 142.46 -28.11
CA LEU A 13 -162.21 141.56 -27.03
C LEU A 13 -161.99 140.10 -27.42
N ALA A 14 -162.39 139.71 -28.63
CA ALA A 14 -162.18 138.34 -29.15
C ALA A 14 -160.70 137.97 -29.24
N ARG A 15 -159.82 138.91 -29.61
CA ARG A 15 -158.36 138.69 -29.59
C ARG A 15 -157.83 138.48 -28.18
N LYS A 16 -158.31 139.25 -27.20
CA LYS A 16 -157.91 139.09 -25.79
C LYS A 16 -158.37 137.75 -25.21
N THR A 17 -159.59 137.30 -25.49
CA THR A 17 -160.08 135.99 -25.03
C THR A 17 -159.23 134.85 -25.57
N LYS A 18 -158.92 134.87 -26.88
CA LYS A 18 -158.06 133.86 -27.51
C LYS A 18 -156.64 133.84 -26.94
N SER A 19 -156.12 134.99 -26.55
CA SER A 19 -154.81 135.08 -25.88
C SER A 19 -154.83 134.48 -24.46
N TYR A 20 -155.93 134.65 -23.71
CA TYR A 20 -156.05 134.06 -22.38
C TYR A 20 -156.28 132.55 -22.43
N GLU A 21 -157.07 132.05 -23.39
CA GLU A 21 -157.25 130.61 -23.62
C GLU A 21 -155.92 129.93 -23.95
N GLY A 22 -155.07 130.57 -24.76
CA GLY A 22 -153.72 130.06 -25.05
C GLY A 22 -152.83 129.96 -23.80
N LYS A 23 -152.87 130.95 -22.90
CA LYS A 23 -152.09 130.93 -21.65
C LYS A 23 -152.58 129.84 -20.68
N LEU A 24 -153.89 129.62 -20.62
CA LEU A 24 -154.48 128.57 -19.79
C LEU A 24 -154.08 127.18 -20.28
N ALA A 25 -154.07 126.94 -21.60
CA ALA A 25 -153.58 125.70 -22.18
C ALA A 25 -152.09 125.44 -21.84
N THR A 26 -151.24 126.47 -21.88
CA THR A 26 -149.83 126.32 -21.51
C THR A 26 -149.63 126.01 -20.03
N LEU A 27 -150.40 126.64 -19.13
CA LEU A 27 -150.30 126.37 -17.69
C LEU A 27 -150.75 124.95 -17.33
N THR A 28 -151.80 124.44 -17.98
CA THR A 28 -152.28 123.06 -17.76
C THR A 28 -151.26 122.03 -18.22
N ALA A 29 -150.60 122.25 -19.37
CA ALA A 29 -149.54 121.36 -19.87
C ALA A 29 -148.29 121.36 -18.96
N ILE A 30 -147.90 122.52 -18.41
CA ILE A 30 -146.79 122.61 -17.46
C ILE A 30 -147.13 121.88 -16.15
N ASN A 31 -148.38 121.99 -15.66
CA ASN A 31 -148.79 121.34 -14.43
C ASN A 31 -148.83 119.80 -14.57
N SER A 32 -149.27 119.25 -15.71
CA SER A 32 -149.22 117.80 -15.93
C SER A 32 -147.79 117.26 -16.04
N ALA A 33 -146.86 118.04 -16.62
CA ALA A 33 -145.45 117.66 -16.69
C ALA A 33 -144.80 117.58 -15.29
N LEU A 34 -145.04 118.58 -14.44
CA LEU A 34 -144.54 118.59 -13.06
C LEU A 34 -145.13 117.48 -12.18
N GLN A 35 -146.39 117.09 -12.43
CA GLN A 35 -147.00 115.93 -11.74
C GLN A 35 -146.37 114.60 -12.18
N SER A 36 -146.03 114.46 -13.47
CA SER A 36 -145.31 113.28 -13.97
C SER A 36 -143.91 113.17 -13.34
N GLU A 37 -143.17 114.28 -13.30
CA GLU A 37 -141.81 114.32 -12.76
C GLU A 37 -141.79 114.05 -11.24
N ASN A 38 -142.77 114.57 -10.49
CA ASN A 38 -142.94 114.22 -9.07
C ASN A 38 -143.26 112.73 -8.84
N GLY A 39 -144.03 112.10 -9.74
CA GLY A 39 -144.32 110.67 -9.67
C GLY A 39 -143.07 109.82 -9.94
N GLU A 40 -142.22 110.28 -10.84
CA GLU A 40 -140.99 109.58 -11.23
C GLU A 40 -139.91 109.64 -10.15
N LEU A 41 -139.74 110.81 -9.50
CA LEU A 41 -138.82 110.97 -8.37
C LEU A 41 -139.23 110.14 -7.14
N ARG A 42 -140.53 109.99 -6.88
CA ARG A 42 -141.01 109.12 -5.78
C ARG A 42 -140.67 107.65 -6.02
N ARG A 43 -140.83 107.17 -7.26
CA ARG A 43 -140.43 105.79 -7.62
C ARG A 43 -138.94 105.56 -7.47
N GLN A 44 -138.11 106.54 -7.83
CA GLN A 44 -136.65 106.44 -7.65
C GLN A 44 -136.25 106.45 -6.16
N LEU A 45 -136.94 107.22 -5.33
CA LEU A 45 -136.71 107.22 -3.88
C LEU A 45 -137.10 105.88 -3.24
N ASP A 46 -138.25 105.31 -3.61
CA ASP A 46 -138.71 104.02 -3.10
C ASP A 46 -137.79 102.87 -3.56
N ALA A 47 -137.24 102.93 -4.78
CA ALA A 47 -136.28 101.94 -5.29
C ALA A 47 -134.90 102.03 -4.62
N ALA A 48 -134.48 103.21 -4.15
CA ALA A 48 -133.21 103.38 -3.42
C ALA A 48 -133.34 103.08 -1.91
N ALA A 49 -134.56 103.14 -1.35
CA ALA A 49 -134.83 102.91 0.06
C ALA A 49 -135.03 101.43 0.43
N THR A 50 -135.07 100.51 -0.54
CA THR A 50 -135.05 99.06 -0.28
C THR A 50 -133.60 98.57 -0.19
N PRO A 51 -133.07 98.24 1.01
CA PRO A 51 -131.77 97.58 1.13
C PRO A 51 -131.83 96.16 0.55
N SER A 52 -130.88 95.82 -0.32
CA SER A 52 -130.70 94.49 -0.88
C SER A 52 -130.20 93.51 0.21
N THR A 53 -131.09 92.65 0.70
CA THR A 53 -130.82 91.56 1.66
C THR A 53 -129.83 90.51 1.14
N ALA A 54 -129.45 90.55 -0.14
CA ALA A 54 -128.47 89.63 -0.72
C ALA A 54 -127.05 89.90 -0.19
N THR A 55 -126.69 91.16 0.05
CA THR A 55 -125.32 91.51 0.47
C THR A 55 -125.01 91.13 1.92
N GLU A 56 -126.00 91.17 2.81
CA GLU A 56 -125.84 90.72 4.21
C GLU A 56 -125.74 89.19 4.31
N ALA A 57 -126.45 88.46 3.44
CA ALA A 57 -126.40 87.00 3.39
C ALA A 57 -125.02 86.49 2.91
N GLU A 58 -124.42 87.12 1.89
CA GLU A 58 -123.08 86.78 1.39
C GLU A 58 -121.99 87.00 2.46
N VAL A 59 -122.11 88.06 3.26
CA VAL A 59 -121.16 88.34 4.36
C VAL A 59 -121.28 87.29 5.47
N GLN A 60 -122.48 86.83 5.79
CA GLN A 60 -122.68 85.76 6.77
C GLN A 60 -122.13 84.41 6.26
N GLU A 61 -122.34 84.08 4.99
CA GLU A 61 -121.81 82.85 4.39
C GLU A 61 -120.28 82.82 4.42
N LEU A 62 -119.61 83.94 4.11
CA LEU A 62 -118.15 84.06 4.23
C LEU A 62 -117.67 83.91 5.68
N GLN A 63 -118.38 84.48 6.66
CA GLN A 63 -118.03 84.32 8.07
C GLN A 63 -118.15 82.87 8.53
N GLU A 64 -119.20 82.16 8.12
CA GLU A 64 -119.35 80.73 8.40
C GLU A 64 -118.24 79.90 7.73
N GLU A 65 -117.84 80.25 6.51
CA GLU A 65 -116.74 79.57 5.82
C GLU A 65 -115.40 79.78 6.53
N PHE A 66 -115.09 81.01 6.97
CA PHE A 66 -113.90 81.28 7.76
C PHE A 66 -113.91 80.55 9.10
N ALA A 67 -115.05 80.51 9.80
CA ALA A 67 -115.18 79.76 11.05
C ALA A 67 -114.96 78.25 10.84
N ARG A 68 -115.48 77.67 9.75
CA ARG A 68 -115.24 76.27 9.39
C ARG A 68 -113.77 76.00 9.07
N ARG A 69 -113.11 76.87 8.30
CA ARG A 69 -111.68 76.74 7.97
C ARG A 69 -110.79 76.86 9.20
N LEU A 70 -111.10 77.80 10.11
CA LEU A 70 -110.37 77.97 11.35
C LEU A 70 -110.50 76.72 12.24
N GLY A 71 -111.73 76.22 12.43
CA GLY A 71 -111.96 75.00 13.21
C GLY A 71 -111.32 73.74 12.59
N ALA A 72 -111.16 73.68 11.27
CA ALA A 72 -110.40 72.61 10.62
C ALA A 72 -108.88 72.75 10.86
N ALA A 73 -108.35 73.98 10.82
CA ALA A 73 -106.95 74.26 11.11
C ALA A 73 -106.60 73.93 12.58
N ASP A 74 -107.46 74.31 13.53
CA ASP A 74 -107.26 74.03 14.96
C ASP A 74 -107.24 72.52 15.26
N ARG A 75 -108.13 71.75 14.62
CA ARG A 75 -108.09 70.28 14.72
C ARG A 75 -106.80 69.69 14.15
N SER A 76 -106.30 70.23 13.04
CA SER A 76 -105.02 69.80 12.47
C SER A 76 -103.85 70.14 13.37
N ILE A 77 -103.86 71.30 14.03
CA ILE A 77 -102.83 71.69 15.01
C ILE A 77 -102.85 70.75 16.21
N ALA A 78 -104.03 70.42 16.75
CA ALA A 78 -104.16 69.48 17.87
C ALA A 78 -103.61 68.09 17.48
N GLN A 79 -103.95 67.58 16.30
CA GLN A 79 -103.39 66.32 15.79
C GLN A 79 -101.86 66.38 15.66
N LEU A 80 -101.30 67.46 15.13
CA LEU A 80 -99.84 67.63 15.04
C LEU A 80 -99.16 67.76 16.40
N GLN A 81 -99.85 68.30 17.41
CA GLN A 81 -99.36 68.34 18.79
C GLN A 81 -99.33 66.94 19.41
N ASP A 82 -100.41 66.17 19.25
CA ASP A 82 -100.46 64.77 19.71
C ASP A 82 -99.39 63.92 19.02
N ASP A 83 -99.21 64.07 17.71
CA ASP A 83 -98.17 63.36 16.94
C ASP A 83 -96.76 63.78 17.39
N LYS A 84 -96.54 65.06 17.65
CA LYS A 84 -95.26 65.57 18.18
C LYS A 84 -94.97 65.01 19.57
N GLU A 85 -95.96 64.93 20.45
CA GLU A 85 -95.80 64.35 21.79
C GLU A 85 -95.54 62.85 21.70
N ARG A 86 -96.26 62.14 20.82
CA ARG A 86 -96.03 60.73 20.54
C ARG A 86 -94.64 60.46 19.97
N LEU A 87 -94.18 61.25 19.00
CA LEU A 87 -92.83 61.13 18.43
C LEU A 87 -91.75 61.46 19.45
N ARG A 88 -91.98 62.45 20.33
CA ARG A 88 -91.07 62.73 21.46
C ARG A 88 -91.00 61.58 22.46
N ALA A 89 -92.13 60.96 22.78
CA ALA A 89 -92.18 59.79 23.65
C ALA A 89 -91.44 58.59 23.00
N GLN A 90 -91.60 58.39 21.70
CA GLN A 90 -90.87 57.35 20.95
C GLN A 90 -89.36 57.63 20.90
N LEU A 91 -88.95 58.89 20.68
CA LEU A 91 -87.54 59.29 20.69
C LEU A 91 -86.93 59.08 22.08
N ALA A 92 -87.65 59.44 23.15
CA ALA A 92 -87.20 59.24 24.52
C ALA A 92 -87.02 57.74 24.83
N LEU A 93 -87.98 56.90 24.44
CA LEU A 93 -87.91 55.45 24.62
C LEU A 93 -86.76 54.81 23.80
N ALA A 94 -86.54 55.27 22.56
CA ALA A 94 -85.41 54.83 21.73
C ALA A 94 -84.06 55.26 22.32
N SER A 95 -83.97 56.47 22.89
CA SER A 95 -82.74 56.96 23.54
C SER A 95 -82.42 56.29 24.88
N GLN A 96 -83.40 55.72 25.58
CA GLN A 96 -83.16 54.93 26.80
C GLN A 96 -82.80 53.46 26.50
N GLY A 97 -83.09 52.97 25.29
CA GLY A 97 -82.74 51.62 24.83
C GLY A 97 -81.26 51.43 24.45
N THR A 98 -80.42 52.47 24.54
CA THR A 98 -79.05 52.44 24.03
C THR A 98 -78.01 51.94 25.05
N GLY A 99 -78.14 52.17 26.36
CA GLY A 99 -77.07 51.79 27.31
C GLY A 99 -76.76 50.28 27.39
N ALA A 100 -77.79 49.43 27.44
CA ALA A 100 -77.59 47.97 27.50
C ALA A 100 -77.28 47.34 26.13
N SER A 101 -77.70 47.98 25.04
CA SER A 101 -77.41 47.52 23.68
C SER A 101 -76.03 47.99 23.21
N GLU A 102 -75.60 49.20 23.56
CA GLU A 102 -74.26 49.75 23.34
C GLU A 102 -73.21 49.01 24.16
N ALA A 103 -73.47 48.69 25.44
CA ALA A 103 -72.55 47.87 26.24
C ALA A 103 -72.36 46.47 25.62
N ARG A 104 -73.45 45.83 25.17
CA ARG A 104 -73.39 44.55 24.45
C ARG A 104 -72.71 44.65 23.08
N LEU A 105 -72.80 45.80 22.42
CA LEU A 105 -72.08 46.05 21.17
C LEU A 105 -70.58 46.23 21.44
N ALA A 106 -70.20 47.00 22.46
CA ALA A 106 -68.81 47.15 22.88
C ALA A 106 -68.17 45.81 23.31
N GLU A 107 -68.89 44.99 24.09
CA GLU A 107 -68.45 43.63 24.45
C GLU A 107 -68.28 42.74 23.20
N LYS A 108 -69.20 42.83 22.23
CA LYS A 108 -69.08 42.09 20.97
C LYS A 108 -67.94 42.61 20.09
N GLU A 109 -67.69 43.92 20.08
CA GLU A 109 -66.57 44.53 19.35
C GLU A 109 -65.23 44.14 19.97
N GLU A 110 -65.12 44.12 21.30
CA GLU A 110 -63.94 43.62 22.01
C GLU A 110 -63.73 42.13 21.72
N TYR A 111 -64.80 41.32 21.74
CA TYR A 111 -64.73 39.91 21.36
C TYR A 111 -64.31 39.71 19.89
N ILE A 112 -64.82 40.54 18.96
CA ILE A 112 -64.39 40.53 17.56
C ILE A 112 -62.90 40.90 17.44
N ALA A 113 -62.42 41.91 18.19
CA ALA A 113 -61.02 42.31 18.19
C ALA A 113 -60.10 41.20 18.75
N GLN A 114 -60.54 40.52 19.82
CA GLN A 114 -59.84 39.36 20.36
C GLN A 114 -59.79 38.21 19.33
N LEU A 115 -60.92 37.89 18.69
CA LEU A 115 -60.98 36.87 17.64
C LEU A 115 -60.12 37.23 16.41
N GLN A 116 -60.05 38.50 16.03
CA GLN A 116 -59.17 38.98 14.95
C GLN A 116 -57.69 38.82 15.33
N ALA A 117 -57.30 39.21 16.54
CA ALA A 117 -55.93 39.06 17.03
C ALA A 117 -55.53 37.58 17.16
N GLU A 118 -56.45 36.71 17.59
CA GLU A 118 -56.26 35.26 17.59
C GLU A 118 -56.18 34.70 16.18
N GLY A 119 -57.03 35.17 15.26
CA GLY A 119 -57.01 34.80 13.85
C GLY A 119 -55.68 35.17 13.18
N GLU A 120 -55.14 36.36 13.44
CA GLU A 120 -53.81 36.77 12.97
C GLU A 120 -52.69 35.92 13.56
N LYS A 121 -52.73 35.64 14.88
CA LYS A 121 -51.74 34.76 15.54
C LYS A 121 -51.78 33.34 14.96
N LEU A 122 -52.97 32.79 14.73
CA LEU A 122 -53.16 31.48 14.12
C LEU A 122 -52.71 31.48 12.66
N SER A 123 -53.00 32.53 11.90
CA SER A 123 -52.54 32.70 10.51
C SER A 123 -51.00 32.73 10.43
N ARG A 124 -50.34 33.49 11.30
CA ARG A 124 -48.87 33.54 11.39
C ARG A 124 -48.29 32.18 11.77
N ARG A 125 -48.82 31.53 12.82
CA ARG A 125 -48.40 30.18 13.23
C ARG A 125 -48.62 29.15 12.12
N ASN A 126 -49.74 29.20 11.41
CA ASN A 126 -50.00 28.31 10.28
C ASN A 126 -48.99 28.55 9.15
N GLY A 127 -48.67 29.81 8.83
CA GLY A 127 -47.62 30.14 7.86
C GLY A 127 -46.23 29.63 8.26
N GLU A 128 -45.87 29.73 9.54
CA GLU A 128 -44.62 29.18 10.09
C GLU A 128 -44.57 27.65 10.01
N LEU A 129 -45.67 26.97 10.37
CA LEU A 129 -45.79 25.51 10.27
C LEU A 129 -45.76 25.04 8.82
N GLU A 130 -46.40 25.75 7.90
CA GLU A 130 -46.33 25.47 6.47
C GLU A 130 -44.90 25.65 5.93
N ALA A 131 -44.20 26.71 6.33
CA ALA A 131 -42.81 26.93 5.96
C ALA A 131 -41.89 25.83 6.54
N ALA A 132 -42.08 25.45 7.81
CA ALA A 132 -41.36 24.36 8.44
C ALA A 132 -41.63 23.02 7.73
N THR A 133 -42.89 22.74 7.38
CA THR A 133 -43.28 21.54 6.63
C THR A 133 -42.60 21.50 5.26
N ARG A 134 -42.53 22.62 4.55
CA ARG A 134 -41.81 22.70 3.27
C ARG A 134 -40.30 22.44 3.45
N ARG A 135 -39.68 22.98 4.49
CA ARG A 135 -38.25 22.73 4.80
C ARG A 135 -37.99 21.26 5.12
N VAL A 136 -38.78 20.65 6.00
CA VAL A 136 -38.64 19.22 6.35
C VAL A 136 -38.83 18.33 5.13
N ARG A 137 -39.79 18.66 4.24
CA ARG A 137 -39.98 17.93 2.98
C ARG A 137 -38.79 18.07 2.03
N ALA A 138 -38.14 19.23 1.97
CA ALA A 138 -36.93 19.41 1.18
C ALA A 138 -35.76 18.59 1.77
N GLN A 139 -35.55 18.69 3.08
CA GLN A 139 -34.51 17.92 3.78
C GLN A 139 -34.72 16.40 3.63
N LEU A 140 -35.96 15.91 3.66
CA LEU A 140 -36.27 14.50 3.43
C LEU A 140 -35.87 14.07 2.02
N ARG A 141 -36.17 14.88 0.99
CA ARG A 141 -35.78 14.58 -0.39
C ARG A 141 -34.27 14.57 -0.57
N ASP A 142 -33.56 15.51 0.05
CA ASP A 142 -32.09 15.56 -0.01
C ASP A 142 -31.48 14.33 0.68
N ALA A 143 -32.00 13.95 1.85
CA ALA A 143 -31.58 12.75 2.57
C ALA A 143 -31.88 11.45 1.80
N GLU A 144 -33.03 11.36 1.14
CA GLU A 144 -33.38 10.24 0.26
C GLU A 144 -32.41 10.16 -0.94
N ALA A 145 -32.09 11.29 -1.57
CA ALA A 145 -31.14 11.34 -2.67
C ALA A 145 -29.72 10.92 -2.23
N ASP A 146 -29.28 11.33 -1.04
CA ASP A 146 -27.98 10.93 -0.51
C ASP A 146 -27.95 9.45 -0.10
N ARG A 147 -29.04 8.92 0.47
CA ARG A 147 -29.20 7.47 0.71
C ARG A 147 -29.05 6.68 -0.58
N ASP A 148 -29.69 7.13 -1.67
CA ASP A 148 -29.64 6.43 -2.96
C ASP A 148 -28.23 6.48 -3.58
N LYS A 149 -27.52 7.62 -3.46
CA LYS A 149 -26.10 7.72 -3.86
C LYS A 149 -25.20 6.80 -3.04
N LEU A 150 -25.37 6.75 -1.72
CA LEU A 150 -24.60 5.88 -0.84
C LEU A 150 -24.87 4.41 -1.14
N SER A 151 -26.14 4.03 -1.32
CA SER A 151 -26.55 2.68 -1.74
C SER A 151 -25.88 2.27 -3.06
N ALA A 152 -25.90 3.15 -4.06
CA ALA A 152 -25.22 2.89 -5.33
C ALA A 152 -23.69 2.74 -5.18
N ARG A 153 -23.07 3.50 -4.27
CA ARG A 153 -21.64 3.39 -3.96
C ARG A 153 -21.31 2.08 -3.24
N VAL A 154 -22.14 1.67 -2.28
CA VAL A 154 -22.03 0.38 -1.58
C VAL A 154 -22.12 -0.77 -2.59
N GLY A 155 -23.14 -0.79 -3.45
CA GLY A 155 -23.26 -1.84 -4.48
C GLY A 155 -22.06 -1.90 -5.44
N LYS A 156 -21.46 -0.76 -5.80
CA LYS A 156 -20.22 -0.73 -6.60
C LYS A 156 -19.02 -1.30 -5.84
N LEU A 157 -18.91 -1.03 -4.53
CA LEU A 157 -17.83 -1.55 -3.70
C LEU A 157 -18.00 -3.05 -3.45
N GLU A 158 -19.22 -3.52 -3.18
CA GLU A 158 -19.55 -4.95 -3.07
C GLU A 158 -19.22 -5.70 -4.35
N GLY A 159 -19.58 -5.16 -5.52
CA GLY A 159 -19.22 -5.76 -6.81
C GLY A 159 -17.71 -5.81 -7.05
N ARG A 160 -16.97 -4.77 -6.66
CA ARG A 160 -15.49 -4.78 -6.72
C ARG A 160 -14.89 -5.79 -5.76
N LEU A 161 -15.42 -5.90 -4.54
CA LEU A 161 -14.97 -6.87 -3.55
C LEU A 161 -15.20 -8.29 -4.08
N ALA A 162 -16.39 -8.60 -4.59
CA ALA A 162 -16.71 -9.90 -5.19
C ALA A 162 -15.81 -10.24 -6.40
N GLN A 163 -15.47 -9.24 -7.23
CA GLN A 163 -14.53 -9.45 -8.32
C GLN A 163 -13.11 -9.72 -7.82
N GLN A 164 -12.67 -9.02 -6.77
CA GLN A 164 -11.35 -9.24 -6.17
C GLN A 164 -11.26 -10.61 -5.48
N THR A 165 -12.30 -11.04 -4.76
CA THR A 165 -12.33 -12.38 -4.15
C THR A 165 -12.30 -13.47 -5.22
N GLN A 166 -13.07 -13.33 -6.30
CA GLN A 166 -13.03 -14.29 -7.41
C GLN A 166 -11.66 -14.36 -8.08
N ARG A 167 -10.97 -13.21 -8.22
CA ARG A 167 -9.59 -13.16 -8.74
C ARG A 167 -8.60 -13.80 -7.77
N ALA A 168 -8.73 -13.55 -6.47
CA ALA A 168 -7.89 -14.16 -5.45
C ALA A 168 -8.05 -15.69 -5.46
N GLU A 169 -9.28 -16.21 -5.46
CA GLU A 169 -9.55 -17.65 -5.57
C GLU A 169 -8.99 -18.24 -6.87
N ALA A 170 -9.05 -17.53 -7.99
CA ALA A 170 -8.49 -18.00 -9.25
C ALA A 170 -6.96 -18.10 -9.19
N VAL A 171 -6.30 -17.12 -8.56
CA VAL A 171 -4.84 -17.13 -8.34
C VAL A 171 -4.45 -18.22 -7.36
N GLU A 172 -5.20 -18.43 -6.28
CA GLU A 172 -4.96 -19.53 -5.33
C GLU A 172 -5.08 -20.90 -6.01
N ARG A 173 -6.11 -21.11 -6.85
CA ARG A 173 -6.22 -22.33 -7.65
C ARG A 173 -5.07 -22.52 -8.63
N GLN A 174 -4.57 -21.44 -9.25
CA GLN A 174 -3.40 -21.50 -10.13
C GLN A 174 -2.11 -21.81 -9.36
N LEU A 175 -1.94 -21.24 -8.16
CA LEU A 175 -0.79 -21.50 -7.31
C LEU A 175 -0.79 -22.96 -6.84
N ALA A 176 -1.92 -23.48 -6.36
CA ALA A 176 -2.06 -24.87 -5.96
C ALA A 176 -1.75 -25.83 -7.12
N ALA A 177 -2.26 -25.56 -8.33
CA ALA A 177 -1.94 -26.37 -9.50
C ALA A 177 -0.46 -26.30 -9.90
N ALA A 178 0.20 -25.14 -9.71
CA ALA A 178 1.63 -24.99 -9.97
C ALA A 178 2.49 -25.72 -8.93
N GLU A 179 2.08 -25.72 -7.65
CA GLU A 179 2.72 -26.50 -6.58
C GLU A 179 2.60 -28.01 -6.84
N GLU A 180 1.42 -28.51 -7.18
CA GLU A 180 1.21 -29.92 -7.54
C GLU A 180 2.07 -30.34 -8.75
N ALA A 181 2.17 -29.47 -9.77
CA ALA A 181 3.01 -29.73 -10.93
C ALA A 181 4.51 -29.73 -10.58
N ALA A 182 4.95 -28.82 -9.71
CA ALA A 182 6.34 -28.75 -9.25
C ALA A 182 6.70 -29.99 -8.40
N ASP A 183 5.80 -30.44 -7.53
CA ASP A 183 5.98 -31.65 -6.73
C ASP A 183 6.04 -32.90 -7.61
N ALA A 184 5.18 -32.99 -8.64
CA ALA A 184 5.21 -34.08 -9.60
C ALA A 184 6.55 -34.13 -10.37
N GLU A 185 7.07 -32.98 -10.84
CA GLU A 185 8.36 -32.95 -11.53
C GLU A 185 9.53 -33.25 -10.57
N MET A 186 9.48 -32.75 -9.33
CA MET A 186 10.47 -33.08 -8.31
C MET A 186 10.51 -34.59 -8.02
N GLN A 187 9.34 -35.24 -7.92
CA GLN A 187 9.26 -36.70 -7.79
C GLN A 187 9.81 -37.42 -9.02
N ARG A 188 9.52 -36.92 -10.22
CA ARG A 188 10.03 -37.48 -11.48
C ARG A 188 11.55 -37.41 -11.56
N VAL A 189 12.13 -36.25 -11.23
CA VAL A 189 13.59 -36.03 -11.20
C VAL A 189 14.25 -36.91 -10.14
N ARG A 190 13.67 -36.99 -8.94
CA ARG A 190 14.18 -37.89 -7.88
C ARG A 190 14.13 -39.36 -8.31
N GLY A 191 13.04 -39.79 -8.94
CA GLY A 191 12.91 -41.14 -9.50
C GLY A 191 13.95 -41.43 -10.58
N ALA A 192 14.14 -40.51 -11.52
CA ALA A 192 15.15 -40.65 -12.58
C ALA A 192 16.58 -40.68 -12.01
N ALA A 193 16.90 -39.82 -11.04
CA ALA A 193 18.19 -39.81 -10.37
C ALA A 193 18.46 -41.09 -9.59
N ALA A 194 17.45 -41.65 -8.91
CA ALA A 194 17.58 -42.94 -8.22
C ALA A 194 17.86 -44.08 -9.20
N VAL A 195 17.16 -44.14 -10.33
CA VAL A 195 17.40 -45.13 -11.38
C VAL A 195 18.79 -44.99 -11.98
N ALA A 196 19.24 -43.75 -12.25
CA ALA A 196 20.58 -43.49 -12.77
C ALA A 196 21.68 -43.90 -11.77
N LEU A 197 21.49 -43.64 -10.47
CA LEU A 197 22.43 -44.07 -9.43
C LEU A 197 22.50 -45.60 -9.32
N GLU A 198 21.36 -46.29 -9.38
CA GLU A 198 21.34 -47.76 -9.37
C GLU A 198 21.98 -48.35 -10.62
N ALA A 199 21.78 -47.75 -11.80
CA ALA A 199 22.47 -48.15 -13.03
C ALA A 199 23.99 -47.95 -12.91
N ALA A 200 24.45 -46.77 -12.47
CA ALA A 200 25.86 -46.49 -12.26
C ALA A 200 26.51 -47.42 -11.22
N ARG A 201 25.79 -47.78 -10.16
CA ARG A 201 26.26 -48.76 -9.16
C ARG A 201 26.42 -50.16 -9.77
N LYS A 202 25.46 -50.61 -10.58
CA LYS A 202 25.53 -51.91 -11.26
C LYS A 202 26.69 -51.94 -12.27
N GLU A 203 26.87 -50.88 -13.04
CA GLU A 203 28.00 -50.75 -13.97
C GLU A 203 29.34 -50.73 -13.24
N ALA A 204 29.47 -49.97 -12.15
CA ALA A 204 30.68 -49.95 -11.33
C ALA A 204 30.97 -51.31 -10.69
N ALA A 205 29.93 -52.04 -10.24
CA ALA A 205 30.08 -53.39 -9.72
C ALA A 205 30.54 -54.37 -10.81
N ALA A 206 29.97 -54.28 -12.02
CA ALA A 206 30.38 -55.09 -13.16
C ALA A 206 31.81 -54.78 -13.62
N ALA A 207 32.22 -53.51 -13.63
CA ALA A 207 33.59 -53.12 -13.93
C ALA A 207 34.57 -53.69 -12.90
N ARG A 208 34.24 -53.62 -11.60
CA ARG A 208 35.07 -54.20 -10.53
C ARG A 208 35.23 -55.71 -10.67
N THR A 209 34.14 -56.44 -10.94
CA THR A 209 34.22 -57.89 -11.13
C THR A 209 35.04 -58.26 -12.38
N GLN A 210 34.91 -57.51 -13.48
CA GLN A 210 35.74 -57.70 -14.67
C GLN A 210 37.22 -57.45 -14.38
N THR A 211 37.57 -56.35 -13.71
CA THR A 211 38.96 -56.08 -13.34
C THR A 211 39.54 -57.14 -12.41
N ALA A 212 38.76 -57.62 -11.43
CA ALA A 212 39.18 -58.69 -10.54
C ALA A 212 39.40 -60.01 -11.28
N GLN A 213 38.49 -60.35 -12.21
CA GLN A 213 38.63 -61.53 -13.08
C GLN A 213 39.83 -61.43 -14.00
N GLN A 214 40.09 -60.26 -14.60
CA GLN A 214 41.27 -60.03 -15.44
C GLN A 214 42.55 -60.17 -14.60
N SER A 215 42.63 -59.53 -13.43
CA SER A 215 43.80 -59.68 -12.55
C SER A 215 44.01 -61.12 -12.08
N ALA A 216 42.93 -61.86 -11.83
CA ALA A 216 43.01 -63.27 -11.45
C ALA A 216 43.53 -64.13 -12.61
N ARG A 217 43.05 -63.88 -13.85
CA ARG A 217 43.54 -64.55 -15.06
C ARG A 217 45.02 -64.26 -15.31
N GLU A 218 45.40 -62.99 -15.29
CA GLU A 218 46.80 -62.57 -15.46
C GLU A 218 47.70 -63.20 -14.39
N SER A 219 47.25 -63.26 -13.13
CA SER A 219 48.01 -63.92 -12.07
C SER A 219 48.13 -65.44 -12.27
N ALA A 220 47.08 -66.10 -12.77
CA ALA A 220 47.10 -67.52 -13.07
C ALA A 220 48.03 -67.84 -14.25
N GLU A 221 48.00 -67.02 -15.30
CA GLU A 221 48.91 -67.12 -16.46
C GLU A 221 50.37 -66.86 -16.06
N ALA A 222 50.61 -65.86 -15.18
CA ALA A 222 51.95 -65.61 -14.65
C ALA A 222 52.47 -66.78 -13.80
N LEU A 223 51.60 -67.41 -13.00
CA LEU A 223 51.94 -68.60 -12.23
C LEU A 223 52.22 -69.81 -13.12
N SER A 224 51.41 -70.06 -14.16
CA SER A 224 51.66 -71.16 -15.10
C SER A 224 52.97 -70.97 -15.85
N ALA A 225 53.25 -69.75 -16.33
CA ALA A 225 54.53 -69.43 -16.98
C ALA A 225 55.72 -69.57 -16.02
N ALA A 226 55.55 -69.27 -14.73
CA ALA A 226 56.59 -69.47 -13.73
C ALA A 226 56.85 -70.97 -13.47
N ILE A 227 55.79 -71.78 -13.39
CA ILE A 227 55.88 -73.25 -13.24
C ILE A 227 56.58 -73.87 -14.45
N GLU A 228 56.22 -73.46 -15.67
CA GLU A 228 56.86 -73.93 -16.91
C GLU A 228 58.35 -73.59 -16.93
N ARG A 229 58.72 -72.34 -16.62
CA ARG A 229 60.13 -71.94 -16.49
C ARG A 229 60.88 -72.73 -15.42
N GLU A 230 60.24 -73.00 -14.27
CA GLU A 230 60.86 -73.81 -13.23
C GLU A 230 61.08 -75.26 -13.70
N ALA A 231 60.13 -75.83 -14.45
CA ALA A 231 60.27 -77.16 -15.03
C ALA A 231 61.40 -77.21 -16.08
N GLU A 232 61.52 -76.21 -16.94
CA GLU A 232 62.62 -76.06 -17.89
C GLU A 232 63.98 -75.95 -17.18
N LEU A 233 64.07 -75.13 -16.14
CA LEU A 233 65.30 -75.00 -15.34
C LEU A 233 65.67 -76.30 -14.62
N ARG A 234 64.69 -77.02 -14.06
CA ARG A 234 64.92 -78.34 -13.46
C ARG A 234 65.41 -79.36 -14.49
N ALA A 235 64.85 -79.35 -15.70
CA ALA A 235 65.29 -80.22 -16.78
C ALA A 235 66.73 -79.89 -17.23
N ALA A 236 67.05 -78.61 -17.40
CA ALA A 236 68.40 -78.16 -17.74
C ALA A 236 69.42 -78.50 -16.64
N LEU A 237 69.04 -78.40 -15.37
CA LEU A 237 69.88 -78.81 -14.25
C LEU A 237 70.13 -80.33 -14.27
N ALA A 238 69.09 -81.14 -14.50
CA ALA A 238 69.23 -82.59 -14.59
C ALA A 238 70.14 -83.00 -15.76
N GLU A 239 70.01 -82.34 -16.91
CA GLU A 239 70.89 -82.57 -18.06
C GLU A 239 72.33 -82.15 -17.76
N ALA A 240 72.55 -81.01 -17.11
CA ALA A 240 73.88 -80.56 -16.70
C ALA A 240 74.54 -81.53 -15.71
N SER A 241 73.78 -82.03 -14.72
CA SER A 241 74.25 -83.06 -13.79
C SER A 241 74.61 -84.36 -14.52
N ALA A 242 73.77 -84.83 -15.44
CA ALA A 242 74.06 -86.03 -16.24
C ALA A 242 75.30 -85.86 -17.11
N ARG A 243 75.50 -84.68 -17.73
CA ARG A 243 76.72 -84.35 -18.47
C ARG A 243 77.96 -84.32 -17.57
N GLN A 244 77.82 -83.81 -16.34
CA GLN A 244 78.90 -83.81 -15.35
C GLN A 244 79.27 -85.23 -14.92
N GLU A 245 78.29 -86.09 -14.66
CA GLU A 245 78.50 -87.51 -14.33
C GLU A 245 79.18 -88.26 -15.48
N ALA A 246 78.71 -88.06 -16.72
CA ALA A 246 79.33 -88.66 -17.91
C ALA A 246 80.78 -88.17 -18.08
N ALA A 247 81.04 -86.87 -17.97
CA ALA A 247 82.39 -86.32 -18.04
C ALA A 247 83.28 -86.86 -16.90
N ALA A 248 82.75 -87.01 -15.69
CA ALA A 248 83.48 -87.59 -14.56
C ALA A 248 83.84 -89.06 -14.81
N ALA A 249 82.92 -89.85 -15.40
CA ALA A 249 83.19 -91.22 -15.83
C ALA A 249 84.27 -91.26 -16.92
N ASP A 250 84.17 -90.43 -17.97
CA ASP A 250 85.18 -90.34 -19.03
C ASP A 250 86.57 -89.98 -18.48
N TRP A 251 86.64 -89.07 -17.50
CA TRP A 251 87.90 -88.72 -16.82
C TRP A 251 88.43 -89.87 -15.97
N ALA A 252 87.57 -90.60 -15.26
CA ALA A 252 87.97 -91.76 -14.48
C ALA A 252 88.52 -92.88 -15.38
N ASP A 253 87.89 -93.13 -16.53
CA ASP A 253 88.35 -94.10 -17.53
C ASP A 253 89.71 -93.69 -18.11
N ARG A 254 89.87 -92.42 -18.52
CA ARG A 254 91.17 -91.90 -18.98
C ARG A 254 92.24 -91.97 -17.91
N GLU A 255 91.88 -91.69 -16.65
CA GLU A 255 92.83 -91.78 -15.54
C GLU A 255 93.22 -93.24 -15.29
N ALA A 256 92.31 -94.20 -15.43
CA ALA A 256 92.60 -95.63 -15.36
C ALA A 256 93.48 -96.09 -16.53
N GLU A 257 93.21 -95.62 -17.76
CA GLU A 257 94.06 -95.85 -18.95
C GLU A 257 95.46 -95.28 -18.73
N LEU A 258 95.59 -94.02 -18.34
CA LEU A 258 96.87 -93.38 -18.06
C LEU A 258 97.62 -94.05 -16.91
N ARG A 259 96.93 -94.54 -15.87
CA ARG A 259 97.54 -95.36 -14.81
C ARG A 259 98.04 -96.69 -15.35
N GLY A 260 97.27 -97.33 -16.23
CA GLY A 260 97.67 -98.54 -16.94
C GLY A 260 98.92 -98.30 -17.79
N GLU A 261 98.89 -97.27 -18.64
CA GLU A 261 100.03 -96.83 -19.46
C GLU A 261 101.24 -96.46 -18.59
N ALA A 262 101.05 -95.75 -17.47
CA ALA A 262 102.11 -95.45 -16.53
C ALA A 262 102.71 -96.73 -15.94
N SER A 263 101.89 -97.71 -15.56
CA SER A 263 102.38 -99.00 -15.06
C SER A 263 103.12 -99.81 -16.13
N ASP A 264 102.65 -99.79 -17.38
CA ASP A 264 103.31 -100.40 -18.53
C ASP A 264 104.62 -99.70 -18.86
N LEU A 265 104.64 -98.36 -18.81
CA LEU A 265 105.82 -97.53 -19.02
C LEU A 265 106.82 -97.71 -17.88
N GLU A 266 106.38 -97.83 -16.62
CA GLU A 266 107.24 -98.18 -15.48
C GLU A 266 107.84 -99.57 -15.65
N GLN A 267 107.06 -100.55 -16.11
CA GLN A 267 107.56 -101.90 -16.39
C GLN A 267 108.56 -101.88 -17.56
N ARG A 268 108.26 -101.14 -18.63
CA ARG A 268 109.17 -100.92 -19.75
C ARG A 268 110.39 -100.11 -19.35
N LEU A 269 110.28 -99.13 -18.45
CA LEU A 269 111.40 -98.38 -17.89
C LEU A 269 112.26 -99.32 -17.06
N ARG A 270 111.71 -100.17 -16.20
CA ARG A 270 112.52 -101.20 -15.50
C ARG A 270 113.21 -102.16 -16.47
N GLN A 271 112.51 -102.59 -17.53
CA GLN A 271 113.10 -103.42 -18.59
C GLN A 271 114.16 -102.66 -19.40
N ALA A 272 113.92 -101.40 -19.72
CA ALA A 272 114.77 -100.52 -20.50
C ALA A 272 115.89 -99.88 -19.66
N GLU A 273 115.78 -99.84 -18.34
CA GLU A 273 116.84 -99.56 -17.36
C GLU A 273 117.69 -100.80 -17.18
N GLY A 274 117.10 -102.01 -17.26
CA GLY A 274 117.86 -103.25 -17.44
C GLY A 274 118.55 -103.30 -18.82
N ALA A 275 117.87 -102.85 -19.87
CA ALA A 275 118.42 -102.78 -21.22
C ALA A 275 119.32 -101.58 -21.44
N ALA A 276 119.19 -100.49 -20.67
CA ALA A 276 120.09 -99.33 -20.59
C ALA A 276 121.21 -99.62 -19.61
N GLN A 277 121.07 -100.44 -18.59
CA GLN A 277 122.24 -101.09 -18.00
C GLN A 277 122.97 -101.95 -19.05
N ALA A 278 122.25 -102.43 -20.09
CA ALA A 278 122.79 -103.12 -21.26
C ALA A 278 123.05 -102.25 -22.53
N LEU A 279 122.69 -100.96 -22.55
CA LEU A 279 122.81 -99.97 -23.66
C LEU A 279 123.48 -98.67 -23.18
N GLN A 280 123.75 -98.51 -21.90
CA GLN A 280 124.89 -97.76 -21.36
C GLN A 280 126.17 -98.57 -21.64
N SER A 281 126.00 -99.82 -22.10
CA SER A 281 126.90 -100.58 -22.99
C SER A 281 126.80 -100.23 -24.49
N GLY A 282 125.91 -99.34 -24.92
CA GLY A 282 125.46 -99.20 -26.32
C GLY A 282 124.58 -97.98 -26.59
N ALA A 283 125.14 -96.79 -26.44
CA ALA A 283 124.41 -95.53 -26.49
C ALA A 283 123.88 -95.18 -27.90
N GLY A 284 122.71 -94.53 -27.96
CA GLY A 284 122.33 -93.58 -29.01
C GLY A 284 121.02 -93.87 -29.75
N ASP A 285 119.92 -93.22 -29.36
CA ASP A 285 118.81 -92.85 -30.28
C ASP A 285 117.71 -91.97 -29.60
N ALA A 286 118.11 -90.85 -29.00
CA ALA A 286 117.28 -90.05 -28.09
C ALA A 286 116.34 -88.98 -28.72
N THR A 287 116.24 -88.85 -30.05
CA THR A 287 115.67 -87.63 -30.67
C THR A 287 114.20 -87.71 -31.13
N ARG A 288 113.58 -88.89 -31.21
CA ARG A 288 112.15 -89.03 -31.56
C ARG A 288 111.12 -88.77 -30.44
N PRO A 289 111.36 -89.15 -29.16
CA PRO A 289 110.36 -88.94 -28.11
C PRO A 289 110.17 -87.45 -27.74
N LEU A 290 111.22 -86.63 -27.86
CA LEU A 290 111.17 -85.19 -27.58
C LEU A 290 110.24 -84.42 -28.54
N LEU A 291 110.17 -84.83 -29.81
CA LEU A 291 109.27 -84.19 -30.79
C LEU A 291 107.79 -84.49 -30.48
N ARG A 292 107.47 -85.73 -30.09
CA ARG A 292 106.10 -86.08 -29.65
C ARG A 292 105.70 -85.33 -28.38
N GLN A 293 106.63 -85.10 -27.46
CA GLN A 293 106.37 -84.34 -26.25
C GLN A 293 106.07 -82.87 -26.55
N ILE A 294 106.79 -82.26 -27.50
CA ILE A 294 106.52 -80.88 -27.95
C ILE A 294 105.14 -80.78 -28.62
N GLU A 295 104.77 -81.74 -29.46
CA GLU A 295 103.46 -81.78 -30.12
C GLU A 295 102.30 -81.95 -29.11
N SER A 296 102.48 -82.83 -28.11
CA SER A 296 101.52 -83.03 -27.02
C SER A 296 101.35 -81.76 -26.15
N MET A 297 102.46 -81.11 -25.80
CA MET A 297 102.42 -79.85 -25.04
C MET A 297 101.76 -78.72 -25.86
N ALA A 298 102.03 -78.65 -27.16
CA ALA A 298 101.39 -77.67 -28.04
C ALA A 298 99.88 -77.90 -28.16
N ALA A 299 99.43 -79.16 -28.24
CA ALA A 299 98.01 -79.50 -28.27
C ALA A 299 97.29 -79.15 -26.94
N SER A 300 97.92 -79.44 -25.80
CA SER A 300 97.39 -79.08 -24.48
C SER A 300 97.29 -77.56 -24.28
N ALA A 301 98.32 -76.80 -24.70
CA ALA A 301 98.29 -75.35 -24.66
C ALA A 301 97.17 -74.76 -25.56
N ALA A 302 96.97 -75.34 -26.75
CA ALA A 302 95.88 -74.92 -27.64
C ALA A 302 94.49 -75.15 -27.04
N GLN A 303 94.26 -76.28 -26.37
CA GLN A 303 93.01 -76.56 -25.66
C GLN A 303 92.78 -75.61 -24.48
N GLN A 304 93.82 -75.32 -23.68
CA GLN A 304 93.72 -74.34 -22.58
C GLN A 304 93.39 -72.94 -23.10
N HIS A 305 93.97 -72.52 -24.23
CA HIS A 305 93.63 -71.26 -24.87
C HIS A 305 92.19 -71.21 -25.38
N GLN A 306 91.63 -72.33 -25.88
CA GLN A 306 90.23 -72.40 -26.29
C GLN A 306 89.28 -72.32 -25.09
N ALA A 307 89.53 -73.08 -24.02
CA ALA A 307 88.74 -73.00 -22.79
C ALA A 307 88.80 -71.60 -22.14
N ALA A 308 89.96 -70.94 -22.16
CA ALA A 308 90.10 -69.56 -21.70
C ALA A 308 89.26 -68.57 -22.54
N ARG A 309 89.19 -68.78 -23.86
CA ARG A 309 88.36 -67.94 -24.75
C ARG A 309 86.86 -68.17 -24.52
N GLU A 310 86.44 -69.42 -24.31
CA GLU A 310 85.04 -69.76 -24.04
C GLU A 310 84.58 -69.17 -22.70
N THR A 311 85.39 -69.30 -21.66
CA THR A 311 85.11 -68.68 -20.34
C THR A 311 85.09 -67.15 -20.43
N GLU A 312 86.00 -66.54 -21.18
CA GLU A 312 85.98 -65.09 -21.42
C GLU A 312 84.70 -64.66 -22.16
N GLN A 313 84.25 -65.44 -23.15
CA GLN A 313 82.99 -65.18 -23.85
C GLN A 313 81.78 -65.29 -22.91
N GLN A 314 81.74 -66.32 -22.06
CA GLN A 314 80.68 -66.49 -21.06
C GLN A 314 80.65 -65.33 -20.06
N LEU A 315 81.82 -64.91 -19.56
CA LEU A 315 81.93 -63.76 -18.65
C LEU A 315 81.52 -62.45 -19.33
N ARG A 316 81.85 -62.26 -20.62
CA ARG A 316 81.41 -61.09 -21.41
C ARG A 316 79.90 -61.08 -21.60
N LEU A 317 79.27 -62.24 -21.82
CA LEU A 317 77.80 -62.35 -21.90
C LEU A 317 77.14 -62.05 -20.56
N GLN A 318 77.66 -62.62 -19.46
CA GLN A 318 77.17 -62.33 -18.11
C GLN A 318 77.31 -60.84 -17.76
N LEU A 319 78.44 -60.22 -18.10
CA LEU A 319 78.65 -58.78 -17.90
C LEU A 319 77.63 -57.96 -18.70
N ARG A 320 77.34 -58.35 -19.95
CA ARG A 320 76.34 -57.66 -20.79
C ARG A 320 74.93 -57.77 -20.22
N VAL A 321 74.55 -58.96 -19.75
CA VAL A 321 73.24 -59.18 -19.10
C VAL A 321 73.14 -58.37 -17.81
N ALA A 322 74.18 -58.38 -16.98
CA ALA A 322 74.24 -57.58 -15.75
C ALA A 322 74.17 -56.07 -16.05
N GLN A 323 74.85 -55.59 -17.09
CA GLN A 323 74.78 -54.19 -17.54
C GLN A 323 73.37 -53.81 -18.01
N GLN A 324 72.68 -54.69 -18.76
CA GLN A 324 71.30 -54.46 -19.19
C GLN A 324 70.32 -54.45 -18.01
N GLN A 325 70.50 -55.34 -17.04
CA GLN A 325 69.70 -55.36 -15.82
C GLN A 325 69.94 -54.09 -14.98
N ALA A 326 71.18 -53.63 -14.87
CA ALA A 326 71.51 -52.39 -14.17
C ALA A 326 70.89 -51.16 -14.86
N SER A 327 70.90 -51.08 -16.18
CA SER A 327 70.22 -49.98 -16.90
C SER A 327 68.70 -50.03 -16.72
N ALA A 328 68.09 -51.21 -16.77
CA ALA A 328 66.65 -51.38 -16.55
C ALA A 328 66.24 -50.99 -15.12
N ALA A 329 67.06 -51.34 -14.12
CA ALA A 329 66.85 -50.93 -12.73
C ALA A 329 66.98 -49.41 -12.56
N ALA A 330 67.95 -48.77 -13.20
CA ALA A 330 68.12 -47.32 -13.16
C ALA A 330 66.94 -46.57 -13.80
N GLU A 331 66.41 -47.06 -14.92
CA GLU A 331 65.20 -46.49 -15.54
C GLU A 331 63.95 -46.71 -14.67
N ALA A 332 63.81 -47.88 -14.05
CA ALA A 332 62.73 -48.14 -13.10
C ALA A 332 62.79 -47.21 -11.89
N GLN A 333 64.00 -46.94 -11.35
CA GLN A 333 64.21 -45.99 -10.27
C GLN A 333 63.82 -44.56 -10.70
N ARG A 334 64.26 -44.09 -11.87
CA ARG A 334 63.88 -42.76 -12.38
C ARG A 334 62.37 -42.60 -12.53
N ARG A 335 61.68 -43.62 -13.07
CA ARG A 335 60.21 -43.62 -13.17
C ARG A 335 59.53 -43.61 -11.80
N ALA A 336 60.10 -44.27 -10.80
CA ALA A 336 59.58 -44.24 -9.44
C ALA A 336 59.78 -42.86 -8.80
N GLU A 337 60.92 -42.21 -9.03
CA GLU A 337 61.21 -40.85 -8.57
C GLU A 337 60.28 -39.81 -9.23
N GLU A 338 60.04 -39.91 -10.53
CA GLU A 338 59.06 -39.07 -11.26
C GLU A 338 57.63 -39.27 -10.70
N ARG A 339 57.23 -40.51 -10.42
CA ARG A 339 55.95 -40.80 -9.75
C ARG A 339 55.88 -40.23 -8.33
N ALA A 340 56.97 -40.27 -7.58
CA ALA A 340 57.03 -39.71 -6.23
C ALA A 340 56.92 -38.18 -6.26
N THR A 341 57.66 -37.51 -7.16
CA THR A 341 57.58 -36.05 -7.31
C THR A 341 56.20 -35.58 -7.76
N THR A 342 55.58 -36.27 -8.73
CA THR A 342 54.20 -35.95 -9.16
C THR A 342 53.18 -36.19 -8.05
N ALA A 343 53.31 -37.28 -7.29
CA ALA A 343 52.47 -37.53 -6.12
C ALA A 343 52.65 -36.45 -5.05
N GLN A 344 53.87 -35.97 -4.83
CA GLN A 344 54.17 -34.90 -3.86
C GLN A 344 53.62 -33.54 -4.31
N ALA A 345 53.70 -33.22 -5.61
CA ALA A 345 53.05 -32.04 -6.16
C ALA A 345 51.52 -32.10 -5.99
N ALA A 346 50.91 -33.26 -6.29
CA ALA A 346 49.48 -33.48 -6.09
C ALA A 346 49.06 -33.37 -4.62
N ALA A 347 49.87 -33.90 -3.69
CA ALA A 347 49.64 -33.75 -2.25
C ALA A 347 49.68 -32.28 -1.81
N SER A 348 50.69 -31.52 -2.25
CA SER A 348 50.79 -30.09 -1.91
C SER A 348 49.62 -29.25 -2.47
N ALA A 349 49.14 -29.57 -3.67
CA ALA A 349 47.97 -28.91 -4.26
C ALA A 349 46.68 -29.25 -3.48
N ALA A 350 46.54 -30.51 -3.02
CA ALA A 350 45.43 -30.92 -2.19
C ALA A 350 45.44 -30.24 -0.81
N GLU A 351 46.61 -30.04 -0.20
CA GLU A 351 46.76 -29.29 1.05
C GLU A 351 46.35 -27.82 0.89
N GLN A 352 46.83 -27.15 -0.16
CA GLN A 352 46.43 -25.76 -0.46
C GLN A 352 44.92 -25.64 -0.69
N ALA A 353 44.31 -26.59 -1.41
CA ALA A 353 42.86 -26.62 -1.62
C ALA A 353 42.10 -26.84 -0.31
N ALA A 354 42.61 -27.69 0.59
CA ALA A 354 42.02 -27.92 1.90
C ALA A 354 42.10 -26.68 2.80
N ASP A 355 43.23 -25.96 2.79
CA ASP A 355 43.38 -24.72 3.54
C ASP A 355 42.50 -23.59 2.99
N ALA A 356 42.39 -23.47 1.66
CA ALA A 356 41.43 -22.56 1.03
C ALA A 356 40.00 -22.88 1.47
N ALA A 357 39.58 -24.15 1.44
CA ALA A 357 38.27 -24.57 1.91
C ALA A 357 38.05 -24.33 3.41
N ARG A 358 39.08 -24.49 4.24
CA ARG A 358 39.01 -24.14 5.67
C ARG A 358 38.81 -22.64 5.87
N SER A 359 39.51 -21.80 5.10
CA SER A 359 39.37 -20.34 5.18
C SER A 359 37.96 -19.88 4.80
N THR A 360 37.35 -20.45 3.76
CA THR A 360 35.97 -20.10 3.34
C THR A 360 34.95 -20.57 4.37
N VAL A 361 35.13 -21.75 4.98
CA VAL A 361 34.29 -22.21 6.09
C VAL A 361 34.40 -21.27 7.30
N GLN A 362 35.60 -20.81 7.66
CA GLN A 362 35.78 -19.86 8.75
C GLN A 362 35.11 -18.51 8.46
N GLN A 363 35.24 -17.99 7.23
CA GLN A 363 34.56 -16.75 6.81
C GLN A 363 33.03 -16.91 6.85
N ALA A 364 32.49 -18.03 6.37
CA ALA A 364 31.06 -18.31 6.42
C ALA A 364 30.54 -18.41 7.86
N GLN A 365 31.32 -19.03 8.77
CA GLN A 365 30.97 -19.09 10.20
C GLN A 365 31.02 -17.71 10.88
N GLN A 366 31.97 -16.85 10.52
CA GLN A 366 32.02 -15.47 11.02
C GLN A 366 30.79 -14.68 10.54
N ALA A 367 30.48 -14.73 9.24
CA ALA A 367 29.29 -14.08 8.67
C ALA A 367 27.99 -14.58 9.35
N GLN A 368 27.88 -15.88 9.62
CA GLN A 368 26.74 -16.44 10.36
C GLN A 368 26.63 -15.88 11.78
N ARG A 369 27.76 -15.75 12.51
CA ARG A 369 27.77 -15.17 13.87
C ARG A 369 27.39 -13.69 13.86
N ASP A 370 27.88 -12.93 12.89
CA ASP A 370 27.56 -11.52 12.75
C ASP A 370 26.06 -11.31 12.46
N GLU A 371 25.49 -12.12 11.57
CA GLU A 371 24.06 -12.07 11.27
C GLU A 371 23.20 -12.53 12.47
N GLN A 372 23.66 -13.52 13.25
CA GLN A 372 23.02 -13.90 14.50
C GLN A 372 23.02 -12.76 15.53
N GLN A 373 24.15 -12.07 15.70
CA GLN A 373 24.24 -10.91 16.58
C GLN A 373 23.34 -9.77 16.08
N ARG A 374 23.25 -9.56 14.76
CA ARG A 374 22.35 -8.58 14.17
C ARG A 374 20.89 -8.92 14.44
N CYS A 375 20.49 -10.18 14.25
CA CYS A 375 19.15 -10.65 14.60
C CYS A 375 18.84 -10.44 16.09
N GLN A 376 19.78 -10.73 16.98
CA GLN A 376 19.61 -10.51 18.43
C GLN A 376 19.41 -9.02 18.75
N ARG A 377 20.24 -8.13 18.19
CA ARG A 377 20.08 -6.67 18.37
C ARG A 377 18.74 -6.17 17.85
N LEU A 378 18.29 -6.66 16.70
CA LEU A 378 16.97 -6.30 16.16
C LEU A 378 15.83 -6.82 17.07
N GLN A 379 15.95 -8.03 17.61
CA GLN A 379 14.99 -8.57 18.58
C GLN A 379 14.94 -7.73 19.86
N GLU A 380 16.10 -7.31 20.38
CA GLU A 380 16.19 -6.41 21.53
C GLU A 380 15.56 -5.04 21.23
N GLN A 381 15.82 -4.46 20.06
CA GLN A 381 15.22 -3.20 19.61
C GLN A 381 13.70 -3.30 19.48
N VAL A 382 13.19 -4.36 18.85
CA VAL A 382 11.75 -4.60 18.74
C VAL A 382 11.14 -4.83 20.13
N GLY A 383 11.83 -5.54 21.02
CA GLY A 383 11.43 -5.71 22.41
C GLY A 383 11.33 -4.38 23.16
N ALA A 384 12.35 -3.52 23.02
CA ALA A 384 12.37 -2.19 23.62
C ALA A 384 11.25 -1.29 23.06
N LEU A 385 11.03 -1.27 21.74
CA LEU A 385 9.95 -0.52 21.12
C LEU A 385 8.57 -1.01 21.58
N ARG A 386 8.37 -2.33 21.73
CA ARG A 386 7.13 -2.88 22.29
C ARG A 386 6.92 -2.47 23.75
N GLN A 387 7.97 -2.48 24.57
CA GLN A 387 7.89 -2.00 25.95
C GLN A 387 7.56 -0.50 26.02
N GLN A 388 8.18 0.31 25.16
CA GLN A 388 7.86 1.74 25.04
C GLN A 388 6.41 1.98 24.59
N GLY A 389 5.94 1.23 23.60
CA GLY A 389 4.54 1.28 23.15
C GLY A 389 3.56 0.88 24.25
N ALA A 390 3.86 -0.19 25.00
CA ALA A 390 3.05 -0.61 26.14
C ALA A 390 3.05 0.42 27.29
N ALA A 391 4.19 1.03 27.58
CA ALA A 391 4.30 2.09 28.58
C ALA A 391 3.50 3.34 28.17
N ALA A 392 3.59 3.75 26.90
CA ALA A 392 2.81 4.86 26.35
C ALA A 392 1.30 4.56 26.41
N ALA A 393 0.87 3.36 26.04
CA ALA A 393 -0.53 2.94 26.13
C ALA A 393 -1.03 2.89 27.59
N ALA A 394 -0.19 2.46 28.54
CA ALA A 394 -0.53 2.49 29.96
C ALA A 394 -0.68 3.92 30.47
N ALA A 395 0.19 4.84 30.06
CA ALA A 395 0.12 6.25 30.41
C ALA A 395 -1.15 6.92 29.85
N THR A 396 -1.49 6.67 28.58
CA THR A 396 -2.74 7.20 27.99
C THR A 396 -3.98 6.62 28.66
N ALA A 397 -3.97 5.34 29.04
CA ALA A 397 -5.06 4.72 29.79
C ALA A 397 -5.22 5.33 31.20
N GLN A 398 -4.12 5.68 31.87
CA GLN A 398 -4.15 6.41 33.15
C GLN A 398 -4.76 7.81 32.97
N GLN A 399 -4.31 8.57 31.97
CA GLN A 399 -4.88 9.89 31.67
C GLN A 399 -6.37 9.82 31.33
N LEU A 400 -6.81 8.79 30.60
CA LEU A 400 -8.23 8.59 30.32
C LEU A 400 -9.03 8.36 31.61
N ARG A 401 -8.52 7.52 32.52
CA ARG A 401 -9.16 7.28 33.83
C ARG A 401 -9.22 8.54 34.69
N GLU A 402 -8.15 9.33 34.70
CA GLU A 402 -8.14 10.63 35.40
C GLU A 402 -9.20 11.57 34.83
N ARG A 403 -9.31 11.65 33.49
CA ARG A 403 -10.35 12.45 32.82
C ARG A 403 -11.76 11.93 33.08
N GLU A 404 -11.96 10.62 33.09
CA GLU A 404 -13.23 10.00 33.46
C GLU A 404 -13.59 10.36 34.91
N GLN A 405 -12.64 10.28 35.85
CA GLN A 405 -12.84 10.69 37.23
C GLN A 405 -13.18 12.19 37.35
N GLU A 406 -12.47 13.05 36.62
CA GLU A 406 -12.77 14.49 36.54
C GLU A 406 -14.18 14.74 36.00
N VAL A 407 -14.59 14.04 34.94
CA VAL A 407 -15.94 14.14 34.38
C VAL A 407 -16.99 13.69 35.39
N THR A 408 -16.77 12.56 36.08
CA THR A 408 -17.70 12.10 37.13
C THR A 408 -17.79 13.09 38.28
N ALA A 409 -16.67 13.66 38.73
CA ALA A 409 -16.67 14.67 39.79
C ALA A 409 -17.39 15.96 39.37
N LEU A 410 -17.20 16.41 38.13
CA LEU A 410 -17.93 17.56 37.58
C LEU A 410 -19.43 17.27 37.42
N GLN A 411 -19.80 16.03 37.06
CA GLN A 411 -21.20 15.61 37.00
C GLN A 411 -21.85 15.62 38.39
N GLU A 412 -21.14 15.14 39.43
CA GLU A 412 -21.58 15.22 40.82
C GLU A 412 -21.76 16.69 41.25
N GLN A 413 -20.78 17.56 40.98
CA GLN A 413 -20.90 18.99 41.28
C GLN A 413 -22.06 19.68 40.55
N LEU A 414 -22.31 19.32 39.29
CA LEU A 414 -23.46 19.84 38.54
C LEU A 414 -24.78 19.32 39.10
N TRP A 415 -24.83 18.08 39.55
CA TRP A 415 -26.00 17.51 40.22
C TRP A 415 -26.29 18.26 41.52
N ASP A 416 -25.28 18.43 42.37
CA ASP A 416 -25.39 19.15 43.64
C ASP A 416 -25.82 20.60 43.42
N ALA A 417 -25.20 21.31 42.47
CA ALA A 417 -25.59 22.69 42.13
C ALA A 417 -27.02 22.78 41.56
N GLN A 418 -27.47 21.78 40.80
CA GLN A 418 -28.85 21.72 40.32
C GLN A 418 -29.84 21.43 41.46
N GLU A 419 -29.49 20.57 42.40
CA GLU A 419 -30.29 20.33 43.61
C GLU A 419 -30.38 21.58 44.48
N GLU A 420 -29.28 22.30 44.70
CA GLU A 420 -29.27 23.58 45.40
C GLU A 420 -30.16 24.60 44.68
N LEU A 421 -30.06 24.73 43.35
CA LEU A 421 -30.88 25.65 42.58
C LEU A 421 -32.36 25.27 42.63
N ARG A 422 -32.69 23.97 42.60
CA ARG A 422 -34.06 23.47 42.80
C ARG A 422 -34.57 23.77 44.21
N GLY A 423 -33.73 23.62 45.22
CA GLY A 423 -34.03 24.00 46.60
C GLY A 423 -34.30 25.49 46.74
N MET A 424 -33.44 26.34 46.15
CA MET A 424 -33.62 27.79 46.13
C MET A 424 -34.86 28.20 45.34
N ALA A 425 -35.14 27.57 44.19
CA ALA A 425 -36.33 27.84 43.39
C ALA A 425 -37.61 27.40 44.12
N ALA A 426 -37.59 26.26 44.82
CA ALA A 426 -38.70 25.83 45.67
C ALA A 426 -38.93 26.80 46.85
N ALA A 427 -37.86 27.29 47.48
CA ALA A 427 -37.93 28.31 48.52
C ALA A 427 -38.46 29.65 47.99
N ALA A 428 -38.02 30.07 46.79
CA ALA A 428 -38.51 31.28 46.12
C ALA A 428 -39.98 31.15 45.69
N ALA A 429 -40.41 29.98 45.22
CA ALA A 429 -41.81 29.71 44.89
C ALA A 429 -42.71 29.71 46.15
N ALA A 430 -42.22 29.17 47.26
CA ALA A 430 -42.91 29.24 48.56
C ALA A 430 -43.02 30.69 49.05
N ALA A 431 -41.95 31.49 48.93
CA ALA A 431 -41.96 32.92 49.26
C ALA A 431 -42.90 33.73 48.33
N ALA A 432 -42.95 33.41 47.04
CA ALA A 432 -43.85 34.04 46.08
C ALA A 432 -45.33 33.70 46.34
N GLN A 433 -45.64 32.46 46.73
CA GLN A 433 -46.99 32.08 47.19
C GLN A 433 -47.38 32.81 48.48
N GLN A 434 -46.43 32.99 49.41
CA GLN A 434 -46.64 33.80 50.62
C GLN A 434 -46.93 35.27 50.27
N GLN A 435 -46.22 35.84 49.30
CA GLN A 435 -46.48 37.19 48.79
C GLN A 435 -47.82 37.31 48.05
N GLN A 436 -48.22 36.32 47.24
CA GLN A 436 -49.54 36.33 46.58
C GLN A 436 -50.70 36.20 47.58
N GLN A 437 -50.52 35.44 48.66
CA GLN A 437 -51.51 35.41 49.76
C GLN A 437 -51.60 36.74 50.52
N GLN A 438 -50.51 37.52 50.58
CA GLN A 438 -50.51 38.87 51.14
C GLN A 438 -51.05 39.95 50.18
N GLN A 439 -51.03 39.72 48.86
CA GLN A 439 -51.51 40.68 47.85
C GLN A 439 -53.02 40.56 47.52
N HIS A 440 -53.74 39.55 48.01
CA HIS A 440 -55.21 39.50 47.96
C HIS A 440 -55.91 40.23 49.11
N GLY A 441 -55.19 40.95 49.97
CA GLY A 441 -55.73 41.80 51.01
C GLY A 441 -55.04 43.17 51.06
N GLY A 442 -55.48 44.11 50.22
CA GLY A 442 -55.12 45.52 50.36
C GLY A 442 -54.58 46.16 49.09
N GLY A 443 -55.47 46.86 48.37
CA GLY A 443 -55.05 47.88 47.41
C GLY A 443 -54.52 49.13 48.10
N SER A 444 -53.95 50.01 47.27
CA SER A 444 -53.49 51.38 47.54
C SER A 444 -52.12 51.54 48.24
N SER A 445 -51.10 51.93 47.49
CA SER A 445 -50.66 53.34 47.44
C SER A 445 -49.40 53.49 46.60
N ALA A 446 -49.37 54.56 45.82
CA ALA A 446 -48.20 55.06 45.12
C ALA A 446 -47.10 55.57 46.07
N ALA A 447 -45.88 55.66 45.50
CA ALA A 447 -44.87 56.72 45.68
C ALA A 447 -43.47 56.30 46.18
N ASN A 448 -42.48 56.93 45.53
CA ASN A 448 -41.07 57.17 45.89
C ASN A 448 -39.98 56.20 45.40
N LEU A 449 -39.42 56.59 44.25
CA LEU A 449 -38.03 57.07 44.07
C LEU A 449 -37.05 56.89 45.25
N ASP A 450 -36.00 56.09 45.00
CA ASP A 450 -34.57 56.39 45.23
C ASP A 450 -33.79 55.23 44.58
N SER A 451 -33.01 55.39 43.50
CA SER A 451 -31.83 56.25 43.32
C SER A 451 -30.78 56.04 44.41
N GLN A 452 -29.89 55.06 44.21
CA GLN A 452 -28.43 55.19 44.33
C GLN A 452 -27.73 53.83 44.41
N ARG A 453 -26.47 53.84 43.94
CA ARG A 453 -25.39 52.85 44.11
C ARG A 453 -25.26 51.78 43.04
N PHE A 454 -24.52 52.11 41.98
CA PHE A 454 -23.19 51.51 41.83
C PHE A 454 -22.29 52.37 40.93
N GLN A 455 -21.35 53.09 41.56
CA GLN A 455 -20.15 53.61 40.92
C GLN A 455 -18.95 53.12 41.74
N THR A 456 -17.94 52.61 41.01
CA THR A 456 -16.49 52.67 41.27
C THR A 456 -15.96 51.86 42.48
N HIS A 457 -14.92 51.03 42.38
CA HIS A 457 -13.58 51.17 41.77
C HIS A 457 -13.01 49.74 41.49
N LEU A 458 -12.35 49.42 40.37
CA LEU A 458 -11.05 49.86 39.79
C LEU A 458 -9.89 48.90 40.13
N ALA A 459 -9.32 48.26 39.10
CA ALA A 459 -7.91 47.86 38.88
C ALA A 459 -7.92 46.67 37.88
N GLY A 460 -7.49 46.81 36.63
CA GLY A 460 -6.09 46.93 36.19
C GLY A 460 -5.54 45.50 35.95
N GLN A 461 -5.05 45.07 34.79
CA GLN A 461 -4.35 45.75 33.72
C GLN A 461 -4.53 44.99 32.40
N ALA A 462 -4.61 45.75 31.30
CA ALA A 462 -4.22 45.31 29.98
C ALA A 462 -2.70 45.52 29.82
N ALA A 463 -2.05 44.65 29.04
CA ALA A 463 -0.88 45.02 28.28
C ALA A 463 -0.83 44.20 27.00
N ALA A 464 -1.22 44.84 25.90
CA ALA A 464 -0.82 44.49 24.55
C ALA A 464 0.31 45.44 24.14
N ALA A 465 1.36 44.89 23.54
CA ALA A 465 2.21 45.52 22.51
C ALA A 465 3.17 44.42 22.03
N ALA A 466 3.10 43.89 20.80
CA ALA A 466 3.31 44.52 19.50
C ALA A 466 4.74 45.03 19.24
N ALA A 467 5.39 44.32 18.30
CA ALA A 467 6.31 44.79 17.26
C ALA A 467 7.83 44.53 17.39
N ALA A 468 8.41 44.35 16.19
CA ALA A 468 9.80 44.12 15.76
C ALA A 468 10.25 42.65 15.75
N ALA A 469 10.20 41.94 14.61
CA ALA A 469 11.10 42.01 13.44
C ALA A 469 12.50 41.46 13.74
N ASP A 470 12.79 40.25 13.27
CA ASP A 470 13.95 39.95 12.40
C ASP A 470 14.05 38.44 12.13
N THR A 471 13.87 38.06 10.87
CA THR A 471 14.50 36.90 10.25
C THR A 471 16.01 37.15 10.15
N PRO A 472 16.86 36.11 10.25
CA PRO A 472 17.52 35.73 9.01
C PRO A 472 17.74 34.22 8.82
N THR A 473 17.70 33.87 7.55
CA THR A 473 18.31 32.71 6.90
C THR A 473 19.83 32.70 7.08
N ALA A 474 20.41 31.56 7.44
CA ALA A 474 21.81 31.14 7.16
C ALA A 474 21.85 29.62 7.41
N ASN A 475 22.19 28.69 6.53
CA ASN A 475 23.02 28.63 5.32
C ASN A 475 24.40 29.30 5.44
N GLY A 476 25.42 28.45 5.59
CA GLY A 476 26.77 28.74 5.11
C GLY A 476 27.86 28.83 6.19
N GLY A 477 28.79 27.89 6.15
CA GLY A 477 30.17 28.13 6.56
C GLY A 477 30.66 27.23 7.69
N ARG A 478 31.07 25.98 7.43
CA ARG A 478 32.41 25.61 6.94
C ARG A 478 33.48 25.87 8.00
N GLN A 479 34.10 24.78 8.47
CA GLN A 479 35.56 24.57 8.49
C GLN A 479 35.81 23.10 8.86
N GLN A 480 36.32 22.32 7.90
CA GLN A 480 37.71 21.81 7.86
C GLN A 480 37.86 20.57 8.75
N ALA A 481 38.37 19.43 8.33
CA ALA A 481 39.04 18.90 7.14
C ALA A 481 38.86 17.35 7.27
N ALA A 482 38.96 16.49 6.27
CA ALA A 482 39.75 16.50 5.06
C ALA A 482 39.12 15.53 4.04
N SER A 483 39.18 15.91 2.77
CA SER A 483 39.29 14.96 1.66
C SER A 483 40.68 14.30 1.73
N PRO A 484 40.81 13.08 1.19
CA PRO A 484 41.58 12.94 -0.04
C PRO A 484 40.71 12.18 -1.06
N ASP A 485 40.38 12.77 -2.20
CA ASP A 485 41.16 12.68 -3.44
C ASP A 485 42.13 11.49 -3.51
N ASP A 486 41.74 10.58 -4.38
CA ASP A 486 42.58 10.05 -5.45
C ASP A 486 43.79 9.21 -5.00
N ARG A 487 43.57 7.89 -4.92
CA ARG A 487 44.52 6.80 -5.23
C ARG A 487 44.01 5.46 -4.70
N SER A 488 43.56 4.59 -5.60
CA SER A 488 44.08 3.23 -5.74
C SER A 488 43.33 2.48 -6.83
N ASP A 489 43.60 2.84 -8.09
CA ASP A 489 43.62 1.89 -9.22
C ASP A 489 44.86 0.95 -9.08
N ASP A 490 45.10 0.42 -7.87
CA ASP A 490 46.31 -0.34 -7.51
C ASP A 490 46.02 -1.83 -7.26
N GLU A 491 44.90 -2.36 -7.76
CA GLU A 491 44.70 -3.81 -7.83
C GLU A 491 45.09 -4.40 -9.21
N MET A 492 45.26 -3.56 -10.24
CA MET A 492 45.77 -3.98 -11.55
C MET A 492 47.29 -3.78 -11.72
N ASP A 493 47.96 -2.95 -10.90
CA ASP A 493 49.41 -2.70 -10.99
C ASP A 493 50.24 -3.65 -10.10
N ALA A 494 49.61 -4.29 -9.09
CA ALA A 494 50.19 -5.38 -8.31
C ALA A 494 50.21 -6.72 -9.08
N LEU A 495 49.23 -6.95 -9.96
CA LEU A 495 49.14 -8.16 -10.79
C LEU A 495 50.08 -8.11 -12.01
N VAL A 496 50.42 -6.92 -12.53
CA VAL A 496 51.40 -6.75 -13.62
C VAL A 496 52.85 -6.88 -13.12
N ARG A 497 53.13 -6.54 -11.85
CA ARG A 497 54.46 -6.75 -11.23
C ARG A 497 54.72 -8.19 -10.78
N SER A 498 53.68 -8.99 -10.57
CA SER A 498 53.81 -10.43 -10.32
C SER A 498 53.97 -11.27 -11.60
N MET A 499 53.56 -10.74 -12.77
CA MET A 499 53.62 -11.46 -14.05
C MET A 499 54.85 -11.12 -14.92
N THR A 500 55.66 -10.14 -14.53
CA THR A 500 56.89 -9.74 -15.26
C THR A 500 58.19 -10.26 -14.64
N SER A 501 58.12 -11.12 -13.62
CA SER A 501 59.29 -11.69 -12.93
C SER A 501 59.53 -13.17 -13.22
N SER A 502 59.33 -13.63 -14.46
CA SER A 502 59.90 -14.91 -14.92
C SER A 502 59.73 -15.10 -16.42
N SER A 503 60.58 -14.44 -17.23
CA SER A 503 61.18 -15.03 -18.44
C SER A 503 61.95 -13.99 -19.25
N SER A 504 63.28 -14.06 -19.16
CA SER A 504 64.28 -13.86 -20.22
C SER A 504 65.54 -13.18 -19.69
N LEU A 505 66.69 -13.54 -20.31
CA LEU A 505 68.10 -13.32 -19.95
C LEU A 505 68.66 -14.51 -19.13
N GLY A 506 69.45 -15.44 -19.68
CA GLY A 506 70.31 -15.32 -20.85
C GLY A 506 71.51 -14.43 -20.53
N GLY A 507 72.61 -15.05 -20.05
CA GLY A 507 73.97 -14.51 -20.14
C GLY A 507 74.53 -13.80 -18.90
N ALA A 508 75.43 -14.50 -18.20
CA ALA A 508 76.59 -13.94 -17.49
C ALA A 508 77.51 -15.14 -17.14
N SER A 509 78.67 -15.41 -17.76
CA SER A 509 79.91 -14.64 -17.83
C SER A 509 80.25 -13.94 -16.51
N GLY A 510 81.19 -14.52 -15.76
CA GLY A 510 81.62 -14.03 -14.45
C GLY A 510 82.59 -14.96 -13.70
N ALA A 511 83.63 -15.46 -14.38
CA ALA A 511 84.80 -16.05 -13.73
C ALA A 511 86.07 -15.45 -14.36
N GLY A 512 86.52 -14.32 -13.83
CA GLY A 512 87.92 -13.91 -13.92
C GLY A 512 88.70 -14.62 -12.80
N GLY A 513 89.97 -14.95 -12.91
CA GLY A 513 90.97 -14.74 -13.93
C GLY A 513 92.31 -14.94 -13.23
N ALA A 514 93.16 -15.85 -13.72
CA ALA A 514 94.61 -15.85 -13.47
C ALA A 514 95.29 -16.96 -14.27
N ALA A 515 96.49 -16.62 -14.76
CA ALA A 515 97.57 -17.49 -15.24
C ALA A 515 97.44 -18.08 -16.66
N LEU A 516 97.91 -17.28 -17.62
CA LEU A 516 98.69 -17.73 -18.77
C LEU A 516 99.92 -18.54 -18.30
N GLN A 517 100.12 -19.75 -18.84
CA GLN A 517 101.41 -20.21 -19.39
C GLN A 517 101.33 -21.66 -19.89
N GLY A 518 101.89 -21.91 -21.08
CA GLY A 518 102.47 -23.22 -21.43
C GLY A 518 101.68 -24.11 -22.38
N LEU A 519 101.81 -23.88 -23.68
CA LEU A 519 101.91 -24.97 -24.68
C LEU A 519 103.16 -25.80 -24.35
N PRO A 520 103.17 -27.13 -24.58
CA PRO A 520 103.49 -27.58 -25.94
C PRO A 520 102.85 -28.90 -26.42
N LEU A 521 102.76 -28.95 -27.76
CA LEU A 521 103.03 -30.08 -28.66
C LEU A 521 102.20 -31.36 -28.52
N SER A 522 101.40 -31.59 -29.57
CA SER A 522 101.08 -32.93 -30.06
C SER A 522 102.36 -33.67 -30.46
N PRO A 523 102.39 -35.02 -30.39
CA PRO A 523 102.29 -35.73 -31.66
C PRO A 523 101.44 -37.01 -31.61
N ARG A 524 100.51 -37.09 -32.58
CA ARG A 524 100.38 -38.16 -33.58
C ARG A 524 100.63 -39.61 -33.10
N GLY A 525 99.54 -40.38 -33.00
CA GLY A 525 99.58 -41.84 -32.91
C GLY A 525 98.34 -42.47 -33.53
N ALA A 526 98.56 -43.18 -34.64
CA ALA A 526 97.75 -44.25 -35.23
C ALA A 526 96.31 -43.95 -35.70
N GLN A 527 96.20 -43.84 -37.02
CA GLN A 527 94.98 -44.15 -37.78
C GLN A 527 94.60 -45.63 -37.58
N LEU A 528 93.35 -45.87 -37.22
CA LEU A 528 92.57 -47.01 -37.67
C LEU A 528 91.34 -46.44 -38.40
N PRO A 529 90.96 -46.95 -39.58
CA PRO A 529 89.79 -46.46 -40.28
C PRO A 529 88.56 -47.12 -39.64
N VAL A 530 88.02 -46.51 -38.58
CA VAL A 530 86.63 -46.76 -38.19
C VAL A 530 85.79 -45.72 -38.90
N SER A 531 84.87 -46.18 -39.74
CA SER A 531 83.99 -45.40 -40.60
C SER A 531 83.43 -44.18 -39.88
N THR A 532 83.97 -42.99 -40.17
CA THR A 532 83.48 -41.70 -39.65
C THR A 532 82.02 -41.43 -40.07
N ALA A 533 81.58 -42.06 -41.17
CA ALA A 533 80.18 -42.11 -41.58
C ALA A 533 79.29 -42.80 -40.52
N SER A 534 79.70 -43.92 -39.94
CA SER A 534 78.91 -44.65 -38.93
C SER A 534 78.72 -43.87 -37.64
N VAL A 535 79.74 -43.10 -37.22
CA VAL A 535 79.64 -42.26 -36.01
C VAL A 535 78.79 -41.01 -36.29
N ALA A 536 78.87 -40.44 -37.49
CA ALA A 536 78.01 -39.33 -37.92
C ALA A 536 76.54 -39.77 -38.04
N ASP A 537 76.28 -40.95 -38.63
CA ASP A 537 74.95 -41.55 -38.75
C ASP A 537 74.36 -41.90 -37.38
N ALA A 538 75.16 -42.43 -36.45
CA ALA A 538 74.71 -42.68 -35.08
C ALA A 538 74.38 -41.39 -34.32
N ARG A 539 75.13 -40.30 -34.56
CA ARG A 539 74.87 -39.00 -33.96
C ARG A 539 73.64 -38.32 -34.58
N ALA A 540 73.43 -38.48 -35.88
CA ALA A 540 72.22 -38.04 -36.57
C ALA A 540 70.99 -38.78 -36.07
N ALA A 541 71.06 -40.12 -35.92
CA ALA A 541 69.97 -40.93 -35.36
C ALA A 541 69.63 -40.53 -33.91
N LEU A 542 70.64 -40.23 -33.08
CA LEU A 542 70.42 -39.74 -31.72
C LEU A 542 69.73 -38.37 -31.70
N LEU A 543 70.15 -37.45 -32.58
CA LEU A 543 69.53 -36.13 -32.71
C LEU A 543 68.09 -36.23 -33.24
N GLU A 544 67.81 -37.11 -34.19
CA GLU A 544 66.45 -37.39 -34.66
C GLU A 544 65.58 -37.99 -33.55
N GLN A 545 66.12 -38.89 -32.73
CA GLN A 545 65.41 -39.44 -31.59
C GLN A 545 65.11 -38.36 -30.53
N GLN A 546 66.07 -37.47 -30.26
CA GLN A 546 65.86 -36.33 -29.38
C GLN A 546 64.83 -35.34 -29.93
N LEU A 547 64.84 -35.07 -31.24
CA LEU A 547 63.85 -34.23 -31.90
C LEU A 547 62.45 -34.83 -31.78
N ARG A 548 62.28 -36.13 -32.09
CA ARG A 548 60.99 -36.83 -31.97
C ARG A 548 60.50 -36.85 -30.52
N ALA A 549 61.38 -37.05 -29.54
CA ALA A 549 61.02 -37.00 -28.14
C ALA A 549 60.56 -35.59 -27.72
N ALA A 550 61.25 -34.54 -28.20
CA ALA A 550 60.86 -33.16 -27.95
C ALA A 550 59.54 -32.79 -28.65
N GLU A 551 59.30 -33.28 -29.87
CA GLU A 551 58.03 -33.10 -30.60
C GLU A 551 56.86 -33.78 -29.87
N GLN A 552 57.04 -35.01 -29.40
CA GLN A 552 56.03 -35.72 -28.59
C GLN A 552 55.74 -35.00 -27.26
N GLN A 553 56.77 -34.49 -26.58
CA GLN A 553 56.59 -33.68 -25.38
C GLN A 553 55.84 -32.37 -25.68
N ARG A 554 56.15 -31.71 -26.79
CA ARG A 554 55.45 -30.50 -27.23
C ARG A 554 53.99 -30.80 -27.58
N GLU A 555 53.71 -31.89 -28.27
CA GLU A 555 52.35 -32.32 -28.61
C GLU A 555 51.54 -32.67 -27.36
N ALA A 556 52.13 -33.39 -26.40
CA ALA A 556 51.48 -33.70 -25.12
C ALA A 556 51.20 -32.43 -24.31
N ALA A 557 52.15 -31.49 -24.25
CA ALA A 557 51.97 -30.20 -23.59
C ALA A 557 50.87 -29.36 -24.27
N ASN A 558 50.82 -29.34 -25.61
CA ASN A 558 49.78 -28.65 -26.37
C ASN A 558 48.39 -29.27 -26.13
N GLN A 559 48.28 -30.60 -26.05
CA GLN A 559 47.03 -31.27 -25.72
C GLN A 559 46.57 -30.96 -24.29
N GLN A 560 47.49 -30.93 -23.32
CA GLN A 560 47.17 -30.52 -21.95
C GLN A 560 46.73 -29.06 -21.87
N MET A 561 47.36 -28.17 -22.64
CA MET A 561 46.98 -26.76 -22.70
C MET A 561 45.59 -26.57 -23.33
N LEU A 562 45.27 -27.31 -24.40
CA LEU A 562 43.92 -27.33 -24.99
C LEU A 562 42.86 -27.82 -23.99
N LEU A 563 43.14 -28.90 -23.26
CA LEU A 563 42.23 -29.40 -22.23
C LEU A 563 42.07 -28.41 -21.07
N ALA A 564 43.15 -27.72 -20.68
CA ALA A 564 43.09 -26.68 -19.67
C ALA A 564 42.24 -25.48 -20.14
N LEU A 565 42.40 -25.06 -21.40
CA LEU A 565 41.58 -24.00 -22.00
C LEU A 565 40.10 -24.39 -22.07
N GLN A 566 39.77 -25.62 -22.50
CA GLN A 566 38.39 -26.11 -22.52
C GLN A 566 37.76 -26.14 -21.12
N LYS A 567 38.55 -26.50 -20.09
CA LYS A 567 38.09 -26.46 -18.69
C LYS A 567 37.90 -25.03 -18.20
N ALA A 568 38.78 -24.11 -18.59
CA ALA A 568 38.64 -22.69 -18.26
C ALA A 568 37.38 -22.08 -18.90
N GLU A 569 37.14 -22.34 -20.20
CA GLU A 569 35.94 -21.91 -20.90
C GLU A 569 34.66 -22.48 -20.27
N ALA A 570 34.66 -23.75 -19.87
CA ALA A 570 33.53 -24.36 -19.18
C ALA A 570 33.27 -23.72 -17.81
N ALA A 571 34.34 -23.45 -17.04
CA ALA A 571 34.24 -22.78 -15.75
C ALA A 571 33.75 -21.32 -15.90
N GLU A 572 34.20 -20.59 -16.93
CA GLU A 572 33.70 -19.24 -17.24
C GLU A 572 32.22 -19.25 -17.63
N ALA A 573 31.78 -20.23 -18.42
CA ALA A 573 30.36 -20.39 -18.78
C ALA A 573 29.50 -20.72 -17.54
N GLU A 574 29.99 -21.54 -16.61
CA GLU A 574 29.32 -21.82 -15.35
C GLU A 574 29.27 -20.59 -14.44
N ALA A 575 30.37 -19.84 -14.33
CA ALA A 575 30.43 -18.59 -13.57
C ALA A 575 29.43 -17.54 -14.12
N ALA A 576 29.32 -17.41 -15.45
CA ALA A 576 28.35 -16.54 -16.09
C ALA A 576 26.90 -16.96 -15.79
N ARG A 577 26.62 -18.27 -15.77
CA ARG A 577 25.29 -18.80 -15.37
C ARG A 577 24.99 -18.51 -13.91
N CYS A 578 25.96 -18.70 -13.01
CA CYS A 578 25.82 -18.37 -11.59
C CYS A 578 25.52 -16.89 -11.39
N ALA A 579 26.24 -15.99 -12.08
CA ALA A 579 25.99 -14.55 -12.02
C ALA A 579 24.59 -14.18 -12.55
N ALA A 580 24.13 -14.82 -13.63
CA ALA A 580 22.78 -14.61 -14.16
C ALA A 580 21.69 -15.09 -13.18
N LEU A 581 21.90 -16.22 -12.51
CA LEU A 581 20.99 -16.72 -11.48
C LEU A 581 20.96 -15.81 -10.25
N GLN A 582 22.11 -15.29 -9.82
CA GLN A 582 22.19 -14.31 -8.72
C GLN A 582 21.42 -13.03 -9.05
N ARG A 583 21.54 -12.50 -10.27
CA ARG A 583 20.74 -11.33 -10.70
C ARG A 583 19.24 -11.61 -10.67
N ARG A 584 18.81 -12.78 -11.14
CA ARG A 584 17.40 -13.19 -11.06
C ARG A 584 16.91 -13.32 -9.62
N LEU A 585 17.74 -13.87 -8.73
CA LEU A 585 17.42 -13.95 -7.31
C LEU A 585 17.21 -12.54 -6.73
N GLN A 586 18.14 -11.62 -6.97
CA GLN A 586 18.03 -10.22 -6.52
C GLN A 586 16.81 -9.51 -7.10
N GLU A 587 16.48 -9.73 -8.38
CA GLU A 587 15.26 -9.19 -8.98
C GLU A 587 13.99 -9.74 -8.32
N GLN A 588 13.96 -11.02 -7.96
CA GLN A 588 12.82 -11.62 -7.26
C GLN A 588 12.72 -11.13 -5.81
N GLU A 589 13.85 -11.02 -5.11
CA GLU A 589 13.91 -10.44 -3.77
C GLU A 589 13.41 -9.00 -3.77
N ALA A 590 13.83 -8.18 -4.74
CA ALA A 590 13.34 -6.82 -4.91
C ALA A 590 11.83 -6.77 -5.20
N ARG A 591 11.31 -7.69 -6.02
CA ARG A 591 9.86 -7.80 -6.28
C ARG A 591 9.09 -8.21 -5.03
N VAL A 592 9.59 -9.16 -4.25
CA VAL A 592 8.96 -9.58 -3.00
C VAL A 592 8.99 -8.45 -1.99
N SER A 593 10.11 -7.73 -1.86
CA SER A 593 10.21 -6.54 -1.00
C SER A 593 9.17 -5.48 -1.38
N LEU A 594 9.07 -5.15 -2.68
CA LEU A 594 8.08 -4.20 -3.17
C LEU A 594 6.64 -4.69 -2.92
N MET A 595 6.36 -5.97 -3.12
CA MET A 595 5.06 -6.56 -2.82
C MET A 595 4.72 -6.48 -1.33
N LEU A 596 5.71 -6.69 -0.45
CA LEU A 596 5.54 -6.56 1.00
C LEU A 596 5.29 -5.10 1.41
N GLU A 597 6.01 -4.14 0.82
CA GLU A 597 5.78 -2.71 1.04
C GLU A 597 4.36 -2.31 0.61
N LEU A 598 3.94 -2.67 -0.61
CA LEU A 598 2.60 -2.39 -1.12
C LEU A 598 1.49 -3.07 -0.29
N LEU A 599 1.76 -4.25 0.26
CA LEU A 599 0.84 -4.96 1.14
C LEU A 599 0.77 -4.28 2.52
N GLY A 600 1.90 -3.76 3.02
CA GLY A 600 1.97 -2.89 4.19
C GLY A 600 1.14 -1.61 4.02
N GLU A 601 1.37 -0.85 2.94
CA GLU A 601 0.60 0.37 2.63
C GLU A 601 -0.90 0.08 2.51
N ARG A 602 -1.27 -1.05 1.90
CA ARG A 602 -2.67 -1.49 1.81
C ARG A 602 -3.26 -1.80 3.18
N ASN A 603 -2.52 -2.47 4.05
CA ASN A 603 -2.97 -2.77 5.42
C ASN A 603 -3.15 -1.48 6.23
N GLU A 604 -2.19 -0.55 6.17
CA GLU A 604 -2.31 0.77 6.80
C GLU A 604 -3.56 1.52 6.29
N ARG A 605 -3.84 1.43 4.99
CA ARG A 605 -5.04 2.04 4.42
C ARG A 605 -6.33 1.38 4.91
N ILE A 606 -6.33 0.06 5.10
CA ILE A 606 -7.47 -0.66 5.69
C ILE A 606 -7.68 -0.21 7.14
N GLU A 607 -6.62 -0.15 7.95
CA GLU A 607 -6.69 0.30 9.34
C GLU A 607 -7.22 1.75 9.44
N GLN A 608 -6.77 2.65 8.57
CA GLN A 608 -7.32 4.01 8.48
C GLN A 608 -8.82 3.99 8.18
N LEU A 609 -9.26 3.20 7.19
CA LEU A 609 -10.67 3.11 6.84
C LEU A 609 -11.50 2.48 7.97
N GLU A 610 -10.96 1.53 8.72
CA GLU A 610 -11.62 0.95 9.89
C GLU A 610 -11.77 1.99 11.01
N MET A 611 -10.75 2.83 11.24
CA MET A 611 -10.81 3.94 12.18
C MET A 611 -11.85 4.98 11.73
N ASP A 612 -11.85 5.38 10.46
CA ASP A 612 -12.84 6.28 9.89
C ASP A 612 -14.28 5.73 10.07
N VAL A 613 -14.48 4.43 9.85
CA VAL A 613 -15.78 3.77 10.04
C VAL A 613 -16.18 3.74 11.51
N LYS A 614 -15.24 3.50 12.43
CA LYS A 614 -15.50 3.54 13.88
C LYS A 614 -15.89 4.95 14.32
N GLU A 615 -15.17 5.97 13.87
CA GLU A 615 -15.49 7.38 14.14
C GLU A 615 -16.86 7.75 13.57
N MET A 616 -17.13 7.38 12.31
CA MET A 616 -18.42 7.62 11.68
C MET A 616 -19.57 6.95 12.44
N LYS A 617 -19.39 5.71 12.91
CA LYS A 617 -20.36 5.02 13.77
C LYS A 617 -20.55 5.76 15.10
N ALA A 618 -19.48 6.23 15.73
CA ALA A 618 -19.55 6.99 16.98
C ALA A 618 -20.33 8.30 16.79
N ILE A 619 -20.06 9.03 15.70
CA ILE A 619 -20.79 10.26 15.35
C ILE A 619 -22.27 9.95 15.11
N PHE A 620 -22.59 8.91 14.35
CA PHE A 620 -23.99 8.51 14.13
C PHE A 620 -24.67 8.08 15.43
N HIS A 621 -23.98 7.37 16.31
CA HIS A 621 -24.53 6.98 17.60
C HIS A 621 -24.81 8.22 18.48
N ALA A 622 -23.88 9.17 18.52
CA ALA A 622 -24.06 10.44 19.21
C ALA A 622 -25.24 11.24 18.64
N GLN A 623 -25.35 11.34 17.31
CA GLN A 623 -26.48 12.00 16.65
C GLN A 623 -27.82 11.30 16.95
N LEU A 624 -27.86 9.97 16.92
CA LEU A 624 -29.05 9.19 17.27
C LEU A 624 -29.43 9.38 18.75
N SER A 625 -28.45 9.41 19.66
CA SER A 625 -28.70 9.66 21.08
C SER A 625 -29.29 11.06 21.29
N LEU A 626 -28.70 12.09 20.65
CA LEU A 626 -29.21 13.46 20.71
C LEU A 626 -30.64 13.56 20.16
N ALA A 627 -30.92 12.90 19.04
CA ALA A 627 -32.27 12.87 18.47
C ALA A 627 -33.27 12.13 19.38
N ALA A 628 -32.85 11.05 20.02
CA ALA A 628 -33.66 10.32 21.00
C ALA A 628 -33.96 11.19 22.24
N ASP A 629 -32.96 11.90 22.76
CA ASP A 629 -33.11 12.82 23.88
C ASP A 629 -34.04 13.98 23.53
N GLN A 630 -33.91 14.55 22.33
CA GLN A 630 -34.81 15.60 21.83
C GLN A 630 -36.25 15.09 21.68
N LEU A 631 -36.45 13.88 21.17
CA LEU A 631 -37.78 13.25 21.08
C LEU A 631 -38.37 12.97 22.46
N PHE A 632 -37.55 12.54 23.41
CA PHE A 632 -37.98 12.30 24.78
C PHE A 632 -38.38 13.61 25.48
N ALA A 633 -37.57 14.67 25.34
CA ALA A 633 -37.88 16.00 25.84
C ALA A 633 -39.15 16.58 25.20
N ALA A 634 -39.32 16.44 23.88
CA ALA A 634 -40.52 16.87 23.17
C ALA A 634 -41.77 16.10 23.65
N ARG A 635 -41.65 14.78 23.90
CA ARG A 635 -42.73 13.97 24.48
C ARG A 635 -43.08 14.40 25.90
N GLN A 636 -42.08 14.67 26.75
CA GLN A 636 -42.34 15.19 28.09
C GLN A 636 -43.02 16.56 28.06
N ALA A 637 -42.57 17.46 27.18
CA ALA A 637 -43.19 18.77 27.00
C ALA A 637 -44.66 18.65 26.53
N LEU A 638 -44.94 17.72 25.61
CA LEU A 638 -46.31 17.42 25.16
C LEU A 638 -47.17 16.85 26.31
N ALA A 639 -46.64 15.91 27.08
CA ALA A 639 -47.33 15.32 28.23
C ALA A 639 -47.62 16.37 29.32
N ALA A 640 -46.67 17.26 29.60
CA ALA A 640 -46.84 18.37 30.52
C ALA A 640 -47.91 19.37 30.02
N ALA A 641 -47.92 19.69 28.71
CA ALA A 641 -48.94 20.53 28.11
C ALA A 641 -50.34 19.91 28.16
N GLN A 642 -50.46 18.59 27.95
CA GLN A 642 -51.72 17.85 28.07
C GLN A 642 -52.22 17.79 29.52
N ALA A 643 -51.32 17.58 30.49
CA ALA A 643 -51.66 17.61 31.91
C ALA A 643 -52.10 19.01 32.35
N GLY A 644 -51.41 20.07 31.89
CA GLY A 644 -51.80 21.46 32.12
C GLY A 644 -53.15 21.81 31.49
N GLY A 645 -53.42 21.33 30.27
CA GLY A 645 -54.72 21.50 29.61
C GLY A 645 -55.86 20.77 30.32
N ALA A 646 -55.62 19.57 30.84
CA ALA A 646 -56.60 18.83 31.64
C ALA A 646 -56.86 19.47 33.02
N ALA A 647 -55.84 20.07 33.64
CA ALA A 647 -56.00 20.83 34.87
C ALA A 647 -56.80 22.13 34.64
N ALA A 648 -56.52 22.86 33.56
CA ALA A 648 -57.27 24.05 33.18
C ALA A 648 -58.75 23.73 32.83
N ALA A 649 -58.99 22.64 32.12
CA ALA A 649 -60.35 22.17 31.81
C ALA A 649 -61.13 21.75 33.07
N ARG A 650 -60.47 21.11 34.05
CA ARG A 650 -61.09 20.79 35.35
C ARG A 650 -61.40 22.04 36.18
N GLN A 651 -60.54 23.07 36.16
CA GLN A 651 -60.82 24.35 36.80
C GLN A 651 -62.02 25.08 36.16
N GLN A 652 -62.14 25.06 34.84
CA GLN A 652 -63.31 25.63 34.14
C GLN A 652 -64.61 24.85 34.44
N GLN A 653 -64.56 23.52 34.57
CA GLN A 653 -65.73 22.74 35.00
C GLN A 653 -66.14 22.99 36.45
N GLN A 654 -65.18 23.23 37.35
CA GLN A 654 -65.49 23.58 38.75
C GLN A 654 -66.10 24.98 38.87
N HIS A 655 -65.74 25.93 38.00
CA HIS A 655 -66.39 27.23 37.93
C HIS A 655 -67.78 27.19 37.28
N ALA A 656 -68.07 26.23 36.39
CA ALA A 656 -69.38 26.08 35.74
C ALA A 656 -70.44 25.33 36.58
N VAL A 657 -70.05 24.70 37.70
CA VAL A 657 -70.96 23.96 38.61
C VAL A 657 -71.21 24.73 39.93
N GLY A 658 -70.56 25.90 40.11
CA GLY A 658 -70.66 26.74 41.31
C GLY A 658 -71.48 28.02 41.16
N GLY A 659 -72.25 28.18 40.08
CA GLY A 659 -73.25 29.24 39.89
C GLY A 659 -74.58 28.63 39.51
#